data_AF-A0A961FL63-F1
#
_entry.id   AF-A0A961FL63-F1
#
_cell.length_a   1.000
_cell.length_b   1.000
_cell.length_c   1.000
_cell.angle_alpha   90.00
_cell.angle_beta   90.00
_cell.angle_gamma   90.00
#
_symmetry.space_group_name_H-M   'P 1'
#
loop_
_entity.id
_entity.type
_entity.pdbx_description
1 polymer ?
#
loop_
_entity_poly.entity_id
_entity_poly.type
_entity_poly.pdbx_seq_one_letter_code
_entity_poly.pdbx_strand_id
1 'polypeptide(L)'
;MMRWILFALCCVPLWTAAAASDVVVYGATPGGFCAAIAAAREGAAVTLIEPTDHVGGVNTGGLCFSDSNQTMRSTVLGLFEEWHLRIEKDYQDRGVELPYQVAVKDHTHWTYEPHVAARVTAQMLAEAGVKVITHQPLQRVVRQGDRIARIETSAGSHEAAVFVDATYEGDLMAAAGVSWTIGREGRAEYGESLAGKQYPKAAMAMSGLDPNGGLLPLVTTSDASAEEEGDRNVMVYSFRLCVTKDPANRVPFPAPAHYNPARWEILRRYFSQEKRPHLLWDLYPLPGDKFDANNGIGKQFSMGFVGACNGWSEADAAERERIWEAHKQYTLEMYHFLTTDPAVPDFIREEYAQLGLCRDEFAATGHWSPQLYVREGRRMKGAWVLSQKDILGEPEKPDPIIVSSFPIDSHDCQRVGTAERVINEGTIFPVRMERRRHGYPYQVPYRAITPQATECANLLVPVALSCTHVGLSSIRVEPTWMILGQSAGIAAALCAREKVAVQQLDYPLLRERLLAQNQVLDLPVLPDLPPEPVGAGIDPQTLPGLVLDDAAAELRGPWSRSTNFKPHVGTGYLHDDRRGDGQSAAVFRFKAPKSGRYDLRMAYSAHETRATAVPVEVTSGGQVERLSVDQTRPLPTGEAFRTVGSVTLSSEGESTITVSNRDTDGFVILDALQLVESAP
;
A
#
# COMPACT_ATOMS: atom_id res chain seq x y z
N MET A 1 6.81 -55.12 -66.53
CA MET A 1 5.89 -54.61 -65.50
C MET A 1 6.62 -54.64 -64.16
N MET A 2 7.07 -53.48 -63.69
CA MET A 2 7.99 -53.34 -62.55
C MET A 2 7.20 -52.75 -61.37
N ARG A 3 7.16 -53.46 -60.24
CA ARG A 3 6.49 -53.04 -59.00
C ARG A 3 7.44 -52.15 -58.18
N TRP A 4 7.00 -50.94 -57.87
CA TRP A 4 7.66 -50.04 -56.93
C TRP A 4 7.04 -50.21 -55.54
N ILE A 5 7.88 -50.44 -54.53
CA ILE A 5 7.54 -50.43 -53.11
C ILE A 5 7.90 -49.04 -52.59
N LEU A 6 6.91 -48.28 -52.12
CA LEU A 6 7.12 -47.02 -51.40
C LEU A 6 7.37 -47.33 -49.91
N PHE A 7 8.56 -46.98 -49.42
CA PHE A 7 8.87 -46.88 -48.00
C PHE A 7 8.38 -45.52 -47.49
N ALA A 8 7.42 -45.52 -46.56
CA ALA A 8 7.06 -44.33 -45.80
C ALA A 8 8.06 -44.15 -44.65
N LEU A 9 8.88 -43.09 -44.71
CA LEU A 9 9.68 -42.64 -43.57
C LEU A 9 8.74 -41.91 -42.58
N CYS A 10 8.50 -42.53 -41.42
CA CYS A 10 7.97 -41.81 -40.26
C CYS A 10 9.07 -40.90 -39.70
N CYS A 11 8.97 -39.59 -39.94
CA CYS A 11 9.72 -38.58 -39.20
C CYS A 11 9.16 -38.49 -37.78
N VAL A 12 9.81 -39.15 -36.82
CA VAL A 12 9.59 -38.88 -35.40
C VAL A 12 10.38 -37.61 -35.06
N PRO A 13 9.75 -36.56 -34.51
CA PRO A 13 10.50 -35.39 -34.07
C PRO A 13 11.42 -35.81 -32.91
N LEU A 14 12.72 -35.68 -33.11
CA LEU A 14 13.73 -35.82 -32.06
C LEU A 14 13.56 -34.64 -31.09
N TRP A 15 12.81 -34.86 -30.02
CA TRP A 15 12.86 -33.99 -28.85
C TRP A 15 14.23 -34.20 -28.20
N THR A 16 15.15 -33.26 -28.40
CA THR A 16 16.39 -33.20 -27.64
C THR A 16 16.02 -33.05 -26.16
N ALA A 17 16.29 -34.09 -25.36
CA ALA A 17 16.18 -34.00 -23.92
C ALA A 17 17.07 -32.85 -23.44
N ALA A 18 16.46 -31.76 -22.98
CA ALA A 18 17.19 -30.69 -22.31
C ALA A 18 17.89 -31.31 -21.09
N ALA A 19 19.14 -30.92 -20.83
CA ALA A 19 19.82 -31.34 -19.62
C ALA A 19 18.95 -30.95 -18.40
N ALA A 20 18.68 -31.91 -17.51
CA ALA A 20 17.87 -31.68 -16.33
C ALA A 20 18.50 -30.58 -15.47
N SER A 21 17.69 -29.61 -15.05
CA SER A 21 18.15 -28.59 -14.09
C SER A 21 18.11 -29.18 -12.67
N ASP A 22 18.92 -28.67 -11.75
CA ASP A 22 18.74 -29.01 -10.33
C ASP A 22 17.49 -28.33 -9.79
N VAL A 23 17.29 -27.07 -10.18
CA VAL A 23 16.17 -26.23 -9.76
C VAL A 23 15.51 -25.57 -10.98
N VAL A 24 14.18 -25.67 -11.06
CA VAL A 24 13.36 -24.85 -11.97
C VAL A 24 12.58 -23.84 -11.14
N VAL A 25 12.71 -22.56 -11.47
CA VAL A 25 11.88 -21.48 -10.91
C VAL A 25 10.88 -21.06 -11.97
N TYR A 26 9.59 -21.07 -11.65
CA TYR A 26 8.52 -20.66 -12.54
C TYR A 26 7.92 -19.33 -12.07
N GLY A 27 7.99 -18.30 -12.92
CA GLY A 27 7.67 -16.90 -12.63
C GLY A 27 8.92 -16.10 -12.25
N ALA A 28 9.15 -14.98 -12.94
CA ALA A 28 10.29 -14.07 -12.73
C ALA A 28 9.89 -12.80 -11.96
N THR A 29 8.98 -12.92 -10.99
CA THR A 29 8.65 -11.87 -10.02
C THR A 29 9.88 -11.50 -9.17
N PRO A 30 9.81 -10.47 -8.30
CA PRO A 30 10.87 -10.18 -7.34
C PRO A 30 11.29 -11.38 -6.50
N GLY A 31 10.32 -12.23 -6.07
CA GLY A 31 10.65 -13.50 -5.41
C GLY A 31 11.30 -14.51 -6.36
N GLY A 32 10.87 -14.56 -7.62
CA GLY A 32 11.36 -15.52 -8.61
C GLY A 32 12.82 -15.29 -9.02
N PHE A 33 13.18 -14.07 -9.42
CA PHE A 33 14.57 -13.82 -9.81
C PHE A 33 15.53 -13.91 -8.62
N CYS A 34 15.09 -13.53 -7.42
CA CYS A 34 15.89 -13.74 -6.20
C CYS A 34 16.07 -15.22 -5.87
N ALA A 35 15.02 -16.04 -6.02
CA ALA A 35 15.12 -17.50 -5.85
C ALA A 35 16.11 -18.11 -6.84
N ALA A 36 16.04 -17.70 -8.11
CA ALA A 36 16.94 -18.21 -9.13
C ALA A 36 18.41 -17.84 -8.87
N ILE A 37 18.68 -16.58 -8.53
CA ILE A 37 20.04 -16.11 -8.19
C ILE A 37 20.57 -16.86 -6.95
N ALA A 38 19.76 -16.96 -5.90
CA ALA A 38 20.19 -17.57 -4.64
C ALA A 38 20.48 -19.08 -4.80
N ALA A 39 19.63 -19.80 -5.55
CA ALA A 39 19.86 -21.20 -5.87
C ALA A 39 21.14 -21.41 -6.68
N ALA A 40 21.39 -20.56 -7.70
CA ALA A 40 22.60 -20.66 -8.51
C ALA A 40 23.87 -20.35 -7.70
N ARG A 41 23.81 -19.41 -6.75
CA ARG A 41 24.91 -19.11 -5.82
C ARG A 41 25.20 -20.23 -4.82
N GLU A 42 24.23 -21.12 -4.55
CA GLU A 42 24.44 -22.38 -3.83
C GLU A 42 24.97 -23.53 -4.72
N GLY A 43 25.28 -23.23 -6.00
CA GLY A 43 25.89 -24.15 -6.95
C GLY A 43 24.91 -24.99 -7.78
N ALA A 44 23.61 -24.71 -7.71
CA ALA A 44 22.61 -25.42 -8.52
C ALA A 44 22.62 -24.97 -9.98
N ALA A 45 22.39 -25.90 -10.91
CA ALA A 45 22.01 -25.57 -12.28
C ALA A 45 20.55 -25.09 -12.31
N VAL A 46 20.33 -23.81 -12.61
CA VAL A 46 19.02 -23.15 -12.51
C VAL A 46 18.45 -22.77 -13.87
N THR A 47 17.20 -23.14 -14.12
CA THR A 47 16.38 -22.56 -15.20
C THR A 47 15.27 -21.70 -14.59
N LEU A 48 15.23 -20.41 -14.94
CA LEU A 48 14.13 -19.49 -14.62
C LEU A 48 13.20 -19.37 -15.82
N ILE A 49 11.93 -19.71 -15.64
CA ILE A 49 10.91 -19.77 -16.69
C ILE A 49 9.89 -18.66 -16.42
N GLU A 50 9.77 -17.71 -17.34
CA GLU A 50 8.84 -16.58 -17.25
C GLU A 50 7.69 -16.75 -18.27
N PRO A 51 6.42 -16.75 -17.83
CA PRO A 51 5.27 -16.90 -18.72
C PRO A 51 5.17 -15.81 -19.80
N THR A 52 5.58 -14.59 -19.47
CA THR A 52 5.52 -13.41 -20.35
C THR A 52 6.90 -13.10 -20.95
N ASP A 53 7.06 -11.94 -21.61
CA ASP A 53 8.38 -11.38 -21.96
C ASP A 53 9.05 -10.60 -20.83
N HIS A 54 8.32 -10.33 -19.73
CA HIS A 54 8.71 -9.35 -18.75
C HIS A 54 9.36 -9.97 -17.51
N VAL A 55 10.67 -9.79 -17.37
CA VAL A 55 11.45 -10.27 -16.22
C VAL A 55 11.51 -9.20 -15.13
N GLY A 56 11.24 -9.59 -13.88
CA GLY A 56 11.32 -8.74 -12.69
C GLY A 56 9.98 -8.35 -12.08
N GLY A 57 8.86 -8.73 -12.71
CA GLY A 57 7.51 -8.44 -12.23
C GLY A 57 7.27 -6.94 -12.05
N VAL A 58 6.57 -6.53 -10.98
CA VAL A 58 6.20 -5.11 -10.81
C VAL A 58 7.38 -4.18 -10.54
N ASN A 59 8.50 -4.64 -9.94
CA ASN A 59 9.68 -3.79 -9.69
C ASN A 59 10.30 -3.26 -11.00
N THR A 60 10.30 -4.08 -12.05
CA THR A 60 10.77 -3.67 -13.38
C THR A 60 9.62 -3.23 -14.28
N GLY A 61 8.38 -3.49 -13.86
CA GLY A 61 7.14 -3.22 -14.58
C GLY A 61 6.44 -1.92 -14.21
N GLY A 62 6.90 -1.18 -13.19
CA GLY A 62 6.41 0.17 -12.90
C GLY A 62 6.23 0.52 -11.42
N LEU A 63 6.31 -0.44 -10.50
CA LEU A 63 6.41 -0.15 -9.06
C LEU A 63 7.83 0.35 -8.79
N CYS A 64 7.96 1.65 -8.79
CA CYS A 64 9.23 2.36 -8.78
C CYS A 64 9.45 3.13 -7.48
N PHE A 65 8.38 3.36 -6.73
CA PHE A 65 8.41 3.73 -5.32
C PHE A 65 8.49 2.48 -4.45
N SER A 66 9.66 2.22 -3.86
CA SER A 66 9.89 1.06 -2.99
C SER A 66 9.13 1.20 -1.67
N ASP A 67 8.29 0.20 -1.36
CA ASP A 67 7.53 0.10 -0.10
C ASP A 67 8.42 -0.13 1.14
N SER A 68 9.74 -0.27 0.96
CA SER A 68 10.71 -0.41 2.06
C SER A 68 10.73 0.78 3.01
N ASN A 69 10.24 1.96 2.60
CA ASN A 69 10.09 3.12 3.48
C ASN A 69 9.15 2.86 4.66
N GLN A 70 8.26 1.86 4.55
CA GLN A 70 7.35 1.42 5.60
C GLN A 70 7.80 0.14 6.29
N THR A 71 9.00 -0.35 5.98
CA THR A 71 9.64 -1.49 6.65
C THR A 71 10.75 -1.02 7.57
N MET A 72 11.19 -1.88 8.48
CA MET A 72 12.50 -1.78 9.09
C MET A 72 13.55 -2.27 8.09
N ARG A 73 14.25 -1.34 7.41
CA ARG A 73 15.23 -1.70 6.38
C ARG A 73 16.38 -2.58 6.84
N SER A 74 16.68 -2.58 8.14
CA SER A 74 17.65 -3.49 8.74
C SER A 74 17.19 -4.94 8.77
N THR A 75 15.90 -5.24 8.55
CA THR A 75 15.39 -6.62 8.48
C THR A 75 15.26 -7.13 7.05
N VAL A 76 15.30 -6.23 6.06
CA VAL A 76 15.21 -6.57 4.64
C VAL A 76 16.56 -6.40 3.95
N LEU A 77 17.51 -7.32 4.22
CA LEU A 77 18.87 -7.32 3.64
C LEU A 77 19.01 -8.38 2.52
N GLY A 78 20.21 -8.94 2.32
CA GLY A 78 20.48 -9.96 1.31
C GLY A 78 20.32 -9.43 -0.12
N LEU A 79 19.65 -10.20 -0.98
CA LEU A 79 19.47 -9.84 -2.39
C LEU A 79 18.61 -8.58 -2.59
N PHE A 80 17.72 -8.26 -1.66
CA PHE A 80 16.97 -7.00 -1.71
C PHE A 80 17.91 -5.79 -1.61
N GLU A 81 18.82 -5.81 -0.63
CA GLU A 81 19.80 -4.74 -0.42
C GLU A 81 20.80 -4.70 -1.58
N GLU A 82 21.34 -5.86 -1.99
CA GLU A 82 22.29 -5.93 -3.10
C GLU A 82 21.71 -5.33 -4.39
N TRP A 83 20.45 -5.65 -4.71
CA TRP A 83 19.78 -5.14 -5.90
C TRP A 83 19.63 -3.61 -5.86
N HIS A 84 19.22 -3.05 -4.71
CA HIS A 84 19.11 -1.60 -4.54
C HIS A 84 20.47 -0.90 -4.58
N LEU A 85 21.52 -1.48 -3.97
CA LEU A 85 22.89 -0.95 -4.05
C LEU A 85 23.40 -0.91 -5.50
N ARG A 86 23.05 -1.90 -6.31
CA ARG A 86 23.39 -1.94 -7.74
C ARG A 86 22.61 -0.90 -8.55
N ILE A 87 21.35 -0.64 -8.21
CA ILE A 87 20.58 0.47 -8.80
C ILE A 87 21.21 1.80 -8.44
N GLU A 88 21.51 2.03 -7.16
CA GLU A 88 22.20 3.23 -6.69
C GLU A 88 23.53 3.44 -7.44
N LYS A 89 24.31 2.36 -7.58
CA LYS A 89 25.55 2.37 -8.36
C LYS A 89 25.34 2.70 -9.84
N ASP A 90 24.31 2.16 -10.49
CA ASP A 90 24.00 2.48 -11.90
C ASP A 90 23.75 3.98 -12.10
N TYR A 91 23.02 4.62 -11.19
CA TYR A 91 22.81 6.07 -11.22
C TYR A 91 24.12 6.83 -10.99
N GLN A 92 24.93 6.42 -10.00
CA GLN A 92 26.24 7.03 -9.72
C GLN A 92 27.18 6.93 -10.93
N ASP A 93 27.24 5.78 -11.61
CA ASP A 93 28.07 5.57 -12.79
C ASP A 93 27.62 6.45 -13.98
N ARG A 94 26.35 6.87 -14.01
CA ARG A 94 25.80 7.85 -14.97
C ARG A 94 25.88 9.30 -14.50
N GLY A 95 26.43 9.56 -13.31
CA GLY A 95 26.54 10.90 -12.73
C GLY A 95 25.21 11.48 -12.25
N VAL A 96 24.22 10.64 -11.95
CA VAL A 96 22.92 11.04 -11.41
C VAL A 96 22.92 10.81 -9.90
N GLU A 97 22.69 11.88 -9.13
CA GLU A 97 22.58 11.79 -7.68
C GLU A 97 21.14 11.45 -7.26
N LEU A 98 20.99 10.41 -6.45
CA LEU A 98 19.71 10.02 -5.85
C LEU A 98 19.50 10.77 -4.52
N PRO A 99 18.26 11.09 -4.13
CA PRO A 99 17.96 11.81 -2.89
C PRO A 99 18.04 10.91 -1.63
N TYR A 100 18.70 9.75 -1.75
CA TYR A 100 18.81 8.75 -0.69
C TYR A 100 20.12 7.98 -0.86
N GLN A 101 20.54 7.31 0.22
CA GLN A 101 21.62 6.34 0.20
C GLN A 101 21.11 4.98 0.67
N VAL A 102 21.33 3.92 -0.10
CA VAL A 102 20.79 2.58 0.23
C VAL A 102 21.41 2.02 1.51
N ALA A 103 22.66 2.38 1.79
CA ALA A 103 23.36 2.02 3.03
C ALA A 103 22.71 2.64 4.29
N VAL A 104 21.94 3.73 4.17
CA VAL A 104 21.26 4.38 5.29
C VAL A 104 19.89 3.72 5.50
N LYS A 105 19.74 3.02 6.62
CA LYS A 105 18.55 2.19 6.94
C LYS A 105 17.42 2.99 7.61
N ASP A 106 17.09 4.14 7.05
CA ASP A 106 15.99 5.00 7.51
C ASP A 106 14.70 4.78 6.68
N HIS A 107 13.74 5.71 6.77
CA HIS A 107 12.46 5.66 6.05
C HIS A 107 12.40 6.59 4.82
N THR A 108 13.55 7.05 4.30
CA THR A 108 13.61 7.85 3.06
C THR A 108 12.99 7.09 1.90
N HIS A 109 12.34 7.78 0.97
CA HIS A 109 11.74 7.10 -0.19
C HIS A 109 12.84 6.67 -1.17
N TRP A 110 12.92 5.37 -1.46
CA TRP A 110 13.80 4.85 -2.50
C TRP A 110 13.01 4.75 -3.80
N THR A 111 13.47 5.48 -4.81
CA THR A 111 12.81 5.59 -6.11
C THR A 111 13.78 5.38 -7.25
N TYR A 112 13.35 4.68 -8.28
CA TYR A 112 14.18 4.31 -9.43
C TYR A 112 13.34 4.17 -10.70
N GLU A 113 13.97 4.22 -11.86
CA GLU A 113 13.28 4.05 -13.15
C GLU A 113 13.14 2.55 -13.51
N PRO A 114 12.01 2.11 -14.12
CA PRO A 114 11.77 0.71 -14.45
C PRO A 114 12.87 0.09 -15.33
N HIS A 115 13.33 0.80 -16.37
CA HIS A 115 14.39 0.29 -17.25
C HIS A 115 15.75 0.13 -16.54
N VAL A 116 16.03 0.89 -15.46
CA VAL A 116 17.22 0.73 -14.63
C VAL A 116 17.11 -0.54 -13.80
N ALA A 117 15.98 -0.72 -13.12
CA ALA A 117 15.65 -1.94 -12.39
C ALA A 117 15.74 -3.18 -13.29
N ALA A 118 15.18 -3.13 -14.50
CA ALA A 118 15.23 -4.23 -15.47
C ALA A 118 16.66 -4.60 -15.87
N ARG A 119 17.49 -3.59 -16.15
CA ARG A 119 18.91 -3.78 -16.50
C ARG A 119 19.70 -4.43 -15.37
N VAL A 120 19.55 -3.94 -14.14
CA VAL A 120 20.23 -4.51 -12.96
C VAL A 120 19.79 -5.95 -12.71
N THR A 121 18.49 -6.24 -12.80
CA THR A 121 17.96 -7.62 -12.67
C THR A 121 18.57 -8.56 -13.72
N ALA A 122 18.61 -8.13 -14.99
CA ALA A 122 19.19 -8.93 -16.06
C ALA A 122 20.70 -9.19 -15.85
N GLN A 123 21.44 -8.18 -15.39
CA GLN A 123 22.87 -8.33 -15.05
C GLN A 123 23.07 -9.34 -13.92
N MET A 124 22.31 -9.24 -12.83
CA MET A 124 22.43 -10.15 -11.69
C MET A 124 22.10 -11.60 -12.05
N LEU A 125 21.07 -11.83 -12.87
CA LEU A 125 20.72 -13.16 -13.37
C LEU A 125 21.83 -13.75 -14.25
N ALA A 126 22.41 -12.94 -15.14
CA ALA A 126 23.50 -13.34 -16.01
C ALA A 126 24.79 -13.65 -15.23
N GLU A 127 25.16 -12.80 -14.27
CA GLU A 127 26.31 -12.99 -13.36
C GLU A 127 26.19 -14.29 -12.56
N ALA A 128 24.97 -14.63 -12.12
CA ALA A 128 24.70 -15.87 -11.40
C ALA A 128 24.68 -17.12 -12.29
N GLY A 129 24.72 -16.98 -13.62
CA GLY A 129 24.66 -18.09 -14.56
C GLY A 129 23.27 -18.74 -14.69
N VAL A 130 22.20 -18.00 -14.37
CA VAL A 130 20.82 -18.48 -14.48
C VAL A 130 20.41 -18.56 -15.95
N LYS A 131 19.86 -19.71 -16.38
CA LYS A 131 19.24 -19.84 -17.70
C LYS A 131 17.83 -19.26 -17.67
N VAL A 132 17.64 -18.07 -18.23
CA VAL A 132 16.33 -17.40 -18.32
C VAL A 132 15.63 -17.76 -19.63
N ILE A 133 14.37 -18.17 -19.56
CA ILE A 133 13.52 -18.45 -20.74
C ILE A 133 12.18 -17.73 -20.55
N THR A 134 11.82 -16.88 -21.51
CA THR A 134 10.57 -16.11 -21.51
C THR A 134 9.53 -16.71 -22.48
N HIS A 135 8.30 -16.18 -22.45
CA HIS A 135 7.15 -16.63 -23.24
C HIS A 135 6.78 -18.11 -23.01
N GLN A 136 6.86 -18.56 -21.77
CA GLN A 136 6.62 -19.96 -21.41
C GLN A 136 5.41 -20.14 -20.47
N PRO A 137 4.17 -19.88 -20.93
CA PRO A 137 3.00 -20.16 -20.11
C PRO A 137 2.92 -21.67 -19.81
N LEU A 138 2.62 -22.00 -18.55
CA LEU A 138 2.43 -23.36 -18.08
C LEU A 138 1.22 -23.99 -18.76
N GLN A 139 1.42 -25.16 -19.34
CA GLN A 139 0.35 -25.95 -19.97
C GLN A 139 -0.04 -27.13 -19.09
N ARG A 140 0.94 -27.79 -18.47
CA ARG A 140 0.70 -29.00 -17.69
C ARG A 140 1.81 -29.28 -16.69
N VAL A 141 1.44 -29.90 -15.57
CA VAL A 141 2.37 -30.49 -14.60
C VAL A 141 2.27 -32.00 -14.71
N VAL A 142 3.42 -32.68 -14.85
CA VAL A 142 3.48 -34.15 -14.83
C VAL A 142 4.03 -34.60 -13.50
N ARG A 143 3.20 -35.33 -12.76
CA ARG A 143 3.56 -35.85 -11.44
C ARG A 143 4.00 -37.31 -11.51
N GLN A 144 4.91 -37.67 -10.61
CA GLN A 144 5.28 -39.06 -10.33
C GLN A 144 5.17 -39.26 -8.81
N GLY A 145 4.07 -39.89 -8.38
CA GLY A 145 3.72 -39.97 -6.96
C GLY A 145 3.49 -38.59 -6.35
N ASP A 146 4.17 -38.31 -5.24
CA ASP A 146 4.13 -37.05 -4.51
C ASP A 146 5.10 -35.99 -5.06
N ARG A 147 5.75 -36.21 -6.22
CA ARG A 147 6.70 -35.25 -6.81
C ARG A 147 6.23 -34.73 -8.16
N ILE A 148 6.64 -33.52 -8.48
CA ILE A 148 6.64 -33.01 -9.86
C ILE A 148 7.84 -33.65 -10.57
N ALA A 149 7.58 -34.40 -11.64
CA ALA A 149 8.62 -34.95 -12.49
C ALA A 149 9.09 -33.90 -13.51
N ARG A 150 8.14 -33.20 -14.14
CA ARG A 150 8.42 -32.11 -15.08
C ARG A 150 7.22 -31.18 -15.23
N ILE A 151 7.48 -29.99 -15.75
CA ILE A 151 6.45 -29.07 -16.24
C ILE A 151 6.53 -28.95 -17.75
N GLU A 152 5.38 -28.78 -18.39
CA GLU A 152 5.25 -28.62 -19.84
C GLU A 152 4.77 -27.20 -20.17
N THR A 153 5.44 -26.59 -21.13
CA THR A 153 5.24 -25.23 -21.62
C THR A 153 5.19 -25.26 -23.14
N SER A 154 4.87 -24.12 -23.77
CA SER A 154 4.80 -24.01 -25.23
C SER A 154 6.11 -24.38 -25.95
N ALA A 155 7.28 -24.19 -25.32
CA ALA A 155 8.58 -24.56 -25.91
C ALA A 155 9.10 -25.95 -25.50
N GLY A 156 8.36 -26.70 -24.68
CA GLY A 156 8.70 -28.08 -24.33
C GLY A 156 8.64 -28.40 -22.84
N SER A 157 9.34 -29.46 -22.47
CA SER A 157 9.32 -30.07 -21.15
C SER A 157 10.55 -29.69 -20.32
N HIS A 158 10.35 -29.36 -19.05
CA HIS A 158 11.39 -28.93 -18.12
C HIS A 158 11.40 -29.82 -16.88
N GLU A 159 12.47 -30.59 -16.72
CA GLU A 159 12.71 -31.50 -15.59
C GLU A 159 13.64 -30.86 -14.56
N ALA A 160 13.33 -31.09 -13.27
CA ALA A 160 14.19 -30.65 -12.17
C ALA A 160 14.03 -31.50 -10.91
N ALA A 161 15.05 -31.47 -10.05
CA ALA A 161 14.97 -32.12 -8.74
C ALA A 161 13.98 -31.39 -7.82
N VAL A 162 13.99 -30.05 -7.84
CA VAL A 162 13.12 -29.16 -7.07
C VAL A 162 12.54 -28.07 -7.97
N PHE A 163 11.27 -27.72 -7.71
CA PHE A 163 10.57 -26.63 -8.37
C PHE A 163 10.27 -25.50 -7.37
N VAL A 164 10.26 -24.26 -7.85
CA VAL A 164 9.81 -23.10 -7.10
C VAL A 164 8.70 -22.41 -7.88
N ASP A 165 7.51 -22.29 -7.29
CA ASP A 165 6.44 -21.44 -7.82
C ASP A 165 6.59 -20.03 -7.28
N ALA A 166 7.10 -19.14 -8.11
CA ALA A 166 7.31 -17.74 -7.79
C ALA A 166 6.37 -16.82 -8.60
N THR A 167 5.26 -17.34 -9.12
CA THR A 167 4.21 -16.51 -9.75
C THR A 167 3.40 -15.73 -8.70
N TYR A 168 2.80 -14.61 -9.09
CA TYR A 168 1.86 -13.89 -8.21
C TYR A 168 0.57 -14.70 -8.00
N GLU A 169 0.23 -15.55 -8.96
CA GLU A 169 -1.02 -16.28 -9.06
C GLU A 169 -1.01 -17.65 -8.36
N GLY A 170 0.18 -18.21 -8.11
CA GLY A 170 0.35 -19.57 -7.60
C GLY A 170 -0.05 -20.65 -8.62
N ASP A 171 0.30 -20.45 -9.89
CA ASP A 171 -0.17 -21.31 -10.98
C ASP A 171 0.47 -22.69 -10.97
N LEU A 172 1.76 -22.78 -10.66
CA LEU A 172 2.46 -24.05 -10.63
C LEU A 172 2.00 -24.89 -9.43
N MET A 173 1.81 -24.29 -8.26
CA MET A 173 1.29 -25.01 -7.08
C MET A 173 -0.13 -25.52 -7.32
N ALA A 174 -0.99 -24.71 -7.96
CA ALA A 174 -2.36 -25.10 -8.26
C ALA A 174 -2.38 -26.25 -9.29
N ALA A 175 -1.58 -26.15 -10.35
CA ALA A 175 -1.48 -27.19 -11.37
C ALA A 175 -0.81 -28.48 -10.84
N ALA A 176 0.05 -28.38 -9.83
CA ALA A 176 0.60 -29.52 -9.12
C ALA A 176 -0.42 -30.19 -8.16
N GLY A 177 -1.60 -29.61 -7.95
CA GLY A 177 -2.63 -30.15 -7.06
C GLY A 177 -2.32 -29.93 -5.57
N VAL A 178 -1.52 -28.91 -5.24
CA VAL A 178 -1.37 -28.44 -3.85
C VAL A 178 -2.62 -27.67 -3.46
N SER A 179 -3.11 -27.86 -2.22
CA SER A 179 -4.28 -27.14 -1.72
C SER A 179 -4.03 -25.64 -1.61
N TRP A 180 -5.05 -24.84 -1.94
CA TRP A 180 -4.97 -23.38 -1.88
C TRP A 180 -6.33 -22.76 -1.50
N THR A 181 -6.28 -21.47 -1.16
CA THR A 181 -7.44 -20.60 -0.94
C THR A 181 -7.29 -19.30 -1.73
N ILE A 182 -8.37 -18.53 -1.87
CA ILE A 182 -8.38 -17.20 -2.46
C ILE A 182 -9.52 -16.38 -1.84
N GLY A 183 -9.34 -15.07 -1.76
CA GLY A 183 -10.31 -14.15 -1.19
C GLY A 183 -10.03 -13.88 0.29
N ARG A 184 -11.07 -13.75 1.11
CA ARG A 184 -10.97 -13.35 2.51
C ARG A 184 -11.57 -14.41 3.42
N GLU A 185 -10.82 -14.80 4.44
CA GLU A 185 -11.31 -15.63 5.53
C GLU A 185 -12.32 -14.85 6.39
N GLY A 186 -13.23 -15.56 7.05
CA GLY A 186 -14.11 -14.97 8.06
C GLY A 186 -13.38 -14.78 9.40
N ARG A 187 -13.83 -13.83 10.22
CA ARG A 187 -13.18 -13.52 11.52
C ARG A 187 -13.02 -14.75 12.42
N ALA A 188 -14.00 -15.65 12.42
CA ALA A 188 -14.00 -16.86 13.23
C ALA A 188 -13.05 -17.96 12.75
N GLU A 189 -12.63 -17.96 11.47
CA GLU A 189 -11.83 -19.05 10.89
C GLU A 189 -10.43 -19.14 11.51
N TYR A 190 -9.81 -17.97 11.71
CA TYR A 190 -8.47 -17.84 12.29
C TYR A 190 -8.42 -16.93 13.54
N GLY A 191 -9.56 -16.40 14.00
CA GLY A 191 -9.62 -15.48 15.15
C GLY A 191 -9.04 -14.10 14.83
N GLU A 192 -9.19 -13.64 13.59
CA GLU A 192 -8.58 -12.40 13.08
C GLU A 192 -9.58 -11.25 13.13
N SER A 193 -9.28 -10.19 13.89
CA SER A 193 -10.17 -9.03 14.00
C SER A 193 -10.23 -8.18 12.72
N LEU A 194 -9.19 -8.27 11.88
CA LEU A 194 -9.10 -7.56 10.60
C LEU A 194 -9.63 -8.38 9.42
N ALA A 195 -10.04 -9.64 9.64
CA ALA A 195 -10.61 -10.48 8.59
C ALA A 195 -12.08 -10.11 8.31
N GLY A 196 -12.65 -10.77 7.30
CA GLY A 196 -13.97 -10.45 6.76
C GLY A 196 -14.01 -9.13 6.01
N LYS A 197 -15.18 -8.48 6.03
CA LYS A 197 -15.42 -7.20 5.35
C LYS A 197 -15.02 -6.02 6.23
N GLN A 198 -14.39 -5.02 5.62
CA GLN A 198 -13.82 -3.87 6.31
C GLN A 198 -14.32 -2.56 5.68
N TYR A 199 -14.84 -1.66 6.52
CA TYR A 199 -15.45 -0.40 6.10
C TYR A 199 -14.80 0.83 6.76
N PRO A 200 -13.47 1.02 6.73
CA PRO A 200 -12.83 2.14 7.43
C PRO A 200 -12.98 3.48 6.70
N LYS A 201 -13.39 3.48 5.42
CA LYS A 201 -13.62 4.69 4.63
C LYS A 201 -15.02 5.24 4.89
N ALA A 202 -15.13 6.57 4.91
CA ALA A 202 -16.43 7.23 5.03
C ALA A 202 -17.34 6.88 3.84
N ALA A 203 -18.62 6.63 4.11
CA ALA A 203 -19.63 6.47 3.08
C ALA A 203 -19.86 7.80 2.35
N MET A 204 -19.98 7.74 1.02
CA MET A 204 -20.36 8.86 0.17
C MET A 204 -21.89 8.95 0.12
N ALA A 205 -22.45 10.10 0.48
CA ALA A 205 -23.91 10.35 0.54
C ALA A 205 -24.51 10.59 -0.86
N MET A 206 -24.37 9.59 -1.72
CA MET A 206 -24.82 9.58 -3.10
C MET A 206 -25.36 8.20 -3.48
N SER A 207 -26.37 8.17 -4.34
CA SER A 207 -26.92 6.91 -4.84
C SER A 207 -25.89 6.17 -5.72
N GLY A 208 -25.71 4.88 -5.47
CA GLY A 208 -24.99 3.95 -6.33
C GLY A 208 -25.86 3.32 -7.42
N LEU A 209 -27.11 3.76 -7.56
CA LEU A 209 -28.08 3.20 -8.51
C LEU A 209 -28.37 4.18 -9.67
N ASP A 210 -28.76 3.60 -10.81
CA ASP A 210 -29.32 4.29 -11.95
C ASP A 210 -30.81 4.63 -11.71
N PRO A 211 -31.45 5.45 -12.57
CA PRO A 211 -32.87 5.82 -12.42
C PRO A 211 -33.86 4.65 -12.46
N ASN A 212 -33.46 3.48 -12.97
CA ASN A 212 -34.28 2.27 -13.04
C ASN A 212 -34.06 1.35 -11.82
N GLY A 213 -33.18 1.74 -10.89
CA GLY A 213 -32.82 0.94 -9.71
C GLY A 213 -31.71 -0.09 -9.96
N GLY A 214 -31.08 -0.11 -11.14
CA GLY A 214 -29.91 -0.93 -11.43
C GLY A 214 -28.64 -0.33 -10.82
N LEU A 215 -27.61 -1.14 -10.57
CA LEU A 215 -26.31 -0.61 -10.11
C LEU A 215 -25.67 0.27 -11.18
N LEU A 216 -25.12 1.42 -10.77
CA LEU A 216 -24.28 2.22 -11.66
C LEU A 216 -23.04 1.42 -12.07
N PRO A 217 -22.48 1.68 -13.27
CA PRO A 217 -21.17 1.16 -13.62
C PRO A 217 -20.13 1.52 -12.55
N LEU A 218 -19.19 0.61 -12.30
CA LEU A 218 -18.16 0.68 -11.25
C LEU A 218 -18.65 0.51 -9.80
N VAL A 219 -19.95 0.29 -9.57
CA VAL A 219 -20.47 -0.30 -8.32
C VAL A 219 -20.45 -1.81 -8.47
N THR A 220 -19.88 -2.52 -7.50
CA THR A 220 -19.70 -3.97 -7.59
C THR A 220 -20.89 -4.75 -7.06
N THR A 221 -21.59 -4.22 -6.05
CA THR A 221 -22.71 -4.91 -5.40
C THR A 221 -23.63 -3.92 -4.68
N SER A 222 -24.87 -4.31 -4.42
CA SER A 222 -25.77 -3.62 -3.48
C SER A 222 -25.80 -4.29 -2.10
N ASP A 223 -25.12 -5.43 -1.96
CA ASP A 223 -25.11 -6.22 -0.73
C ASP A 223 -24.03 -5.71 0.23
N ALA A 224 -24.48 -5.12 1.34
CA ALA A 224 -23.66 -4.74 2.49
C ALA A 224 -23.71 -5.83 3.57
N SER A 225 -23.42 -7.08 3.18
CA SER A 225 -23.54 -8.26 4.07
C SER A 225 -22.70 -8.15 5.35
N ALA A 226 -22.91 -9.10 6.26
CA ALA A 226 -22.27 -9.14 7.57
C ALA A 226 -20.74 -8.99 7.49
N GLU A 227 -20.19 -8.14 8.35
CA GLU A 227 -18.75 -7.80 8.37
C GLU A 227 -17.84 -8.98 8.72
N GLU A 228 -18.37 -9.98 9.40
CA GLU A 228 -17.58 -11.05 10.01
C GLU A 228 -17.35 -12.23 9.07
N GLU A 229 -18.13 -12.31 7.99
CA GLU A 229 -18.07 -13.40 7.01
C GLU A 229 -16.95 -13.18 5.99
N GLY A 230 -16.33 -14.29 5.57
CA GLY A 230 -15.38 -14.30 4.48
C GLY A 230 -16.06 -14.33 3.12
N ASP A 231 -15.29 -14.10 2.05
CA ASP A 231 -15.75 -14.22 0.67
C ASP A 231 -14.60 -14.50 -0.30
N ARG A 232 -14.88 -14.47 -1.61
CA ARG A 232 -13.87 -14.72 -2.65
C ARG A 232 -13.28 -13.44 -3.27
N ASN A 233 -13.59 -12.26 -2.73
CA ASN A 233 -13.09 -11.01 -3.29
C ASN A 233 -11.64 -10.78 -2.85
N VAL A 234 -10.83 -10.25 -3.76
CA VAL A 234 -9.43 -9.90 -3.48
C VAL A 234 -9.21 -8.39 -3.60
N MET A 235 -8.08 -7.93 -3.08
CA MET A 235 -7.64 -6.54 -3.22
C MET A 235 -7.61 -6.11 -4.68
N VAL A 236 -8.07 -4.88 -4.95
CA VAL A 236 -8.08 -4.31 -6.31
C VAL A 236 -6.71 -4.29 -6.99
N TYR A 237 -6.69 -4.66 -8.28
CA TYR A 237 -5.51 -4.54 -9.14
C TYR A 237 -5.49 -3.20 -9.88
N SER A 238 -4.28 -2.78 -10.24
CA SER A 238 -4.04 -1.55 -11.02
C SER A 238 -2.74 -1.69 -11.82
N PHE A 239 -2.53 -0.84 -12.81
CA PHE A 239 -1.17 -0.61 -13.31
C PHE A 239 -0.42 0.36 -12.40
N ARG A 240 0.90 0.21 -12.35
CA ARG A 240 1.82 1.26 -11.87
C ARG A 240 2.44 1.88 -13.11
N LEU A 241 2.01 3.08 -13.48
CA LEU A 241 2.44 3.70 -14.72
C LEU A 241 3.62 4.64 -14.48
N CYS A 242 4.64 4.56 -15.31
CA CYS A 242 5.67 5.59 -15.37
C CYS A 242 5.19 6.72 -16.29
N VAL A 243 4.96 7.90 -15.72
CA VAL A 243 4.43 9.07 -16.44
C VAL A 243 5.36 10.26 -16.27
N THR A 244 5.28 11.23 -17.17
CA THR A 244 6.10 12.45 -17.12
C THR A 244 5.32 13.68 -17.59
N LYS A 245 5.77 14.85 -17.12
CA LYS A 245 5.35 16.17 -17.62
C LYS A 245 6.37 16.77 -18.61
N ASP A 246 7.57 16.20 -18.73
CA ASP A 246 8.62 16.69 -19.63
C ASP A 246 8.20 16.50 -21.11
N PRO A 247 8.01 17.59 -21.89
CA PRO A 247 7.61 17.49 -23.29
C PRO A 247 8.55 16.65 -24.17
N ALA A 248 9.85 16.55 -23.84
CA ALA A 248 10.80 15.76 -24.63
C ALA A 248 10.57 14.25 -24.43
N ASN A 249 10.34 13.84 -23.19
CA ASN A 249 10.08 12.45 -22.83
C ASN A 249 8.57 12.06 -22.89
N ARG A 250 7.66 13.02 -23.02
CA ARG A 250 6.22 12.74 -22.98
C ARG A 250 5.70 12.10 -24.27
N VAL A 251 5.06 10.94 -24.10
CA VAL A 251 4.22 10.28 -25.10
C VAL A 251 2.75 10.44 -24.69
N PRO A 252 1.85 10.96 -25.55
CA PRO A 252 0.44 11.07 -25.22
C PRO A 252 -0.17 9.71 -24.87
N PHE A 253 -1.11 9.70 -23.91
CA PHE A 253 -1.91 8.50 -23.65
C PHE A 253 -2.68 8.11 -24.92
N PRO A 254 -2.74 6.81 -25.27
CA PRO A 254 -3.60 6.36 -26.35
C PRO A 254 -5.06 6.63 -25.99
N ALA A 255 -5.89 6.88 -27.01
CA ALA A 255 -7.33 6.99 -26.79
C ALA A 255 -7.89 5.64 -26.30
N PRO A 256 -8.86 5.64 -25.36
CA PRO A 256 -9.58 4.42 -24.99
C PRO A 256 -10.28 3.82 -26.23
N ALA A 257 -10.27 2.50 -26.35
CA ALA A 257 -10.83 1.79 -27.50
C ALA A 257 -12.36 2.01 -27.61
N HIS A 258 -13.05 2.00 -26.47
CA HIS A 258 -14.51 2.14 -26.38
C HIS A 258 -14.91 3.01 -25.18
N TYR A 259 -14.77 4.34 -25.30
CA TYR A 259 -15.19 5.24 -24.21
C TYR A 259 -16.72 5.32 -24.10
N ASN A 260 -17.25 4.96 -22.93
CA ASN A 260 -18.64 5.17 -22.58
C ASN A 260 -18.77 6.22 -21.46
N PRO A 261 -19.25 7.45 -21.74
CA PRO A 261 -19.38 8.49 -20.71
C PRO A 261 -20.36 8.11 -19.59
N ALA A 262 -21.33 7.23 -19.84
CA ALA A 262 -22.27 6.78 -18.80
C ALA A 262 -21.59 5.94 -17.71
N ARG A 263 -20.43 5.33 -17.99
CA ARG A 263 -19.64 4.58 -17.01
C ARG A 263 -19.17 5.43 -15.84
N TRP A 264 -18.99 6.73 -16.07
CA TRP A 264 -18.37 7.66 -15.14
C TRP A 264 -19.38 8.47 -14.32
N GLU A 265 -20.67 8.12 -14.40
CA GLU A 265 -21.74 8.79 -13.66
C GLU A 265 -21.48 8.84 -12.15
N ILE A 266 -20.93 7.76 -11.59
CA ILE A 266 -20.58 7.71 -10.17
C ILE A 266 -19.47 8.73 -9.80
N LEU A 267 -18.49 8.96 -10.68
CA LEU A 267 -17.48 10.00 -10.44
C LEU A 267 -18.05 11.40 -10.60
N ARG A 268 -19.01 11.63 -11.52
CA ARG A 268 -19.71 12.93 -11.63
C ARG A 268 -20.47 13.26 -10.35
N ARG A 269 -21.20 12.28 -9.80
CA ARG A 269 -21.88 12.41 -8.51
C ARG A 269 -20.90 12.73 -7.38
N TYR A 270 -19.76 12.02 -7.34
CA TYR A 270 -18.70 12.30 -6.37
C TYR A 270 -18.19 13.74 -6.47
N PHE A 271 -17.77 14.20 -7.66
CA PHE A 271 -17.27 15.57 -7.84
C PHE A 271 -18.32 16.65 -7.58
N SER A 272 -19.61 16.36 -7.79
CA SER A 272 -20.69 17.31 -7.46
C SER A 272 -20.88 17.54 -5.95
N GLN A 273 -20.39 16.62 -5.11
CA GLN A 273 -20.53 16.67 -3.66
C GLN A 273 -19.20 16.93 -2.93
N GLU A 274 -18.08 16.56 -3.53
CA GLU A 274 -16.76 16.70 -2.94
C GLU A 274 -16.35 18.17 -2.83
N LYS A 275 -16.19 18.65 -1.60
CA LYS A 275 -15.84 20.04 -1.32
C LYS A 275 -14.36 20.31 -1.50
N ARG A 276 -13.52 19.29 -1.41
CA ARG A 276 -12.05 19.39 -1.52
C ARG A 276 -11.51 18.28 -2.42
N PRO A 277 -11.81 18.32 -3.72
CA PRO A 277 -11.36 17.30 -4.63
C PRO A 277 -9.83 17.33 -4.72
N HIS A 278 -9.23 16.18 -4.99
CA HIS A 278 -7.79 15.99 -5.14
C HIS A 278 -7.54 15.10 -6.36
N LEU A 279 -6.28 15.03 -6.82
CA LEU A 279 -5.91 14.11 -7.91
C LEU A 279 -6.25 12.68 -7.50
N LEU A 280 -6.93 11.94 -8.37
CA LEU A 280 -7.35 10.58 -8.07
C LEU A 280 -6.21 9.57 -8.17
N TRP A 281 -5.10 9.91 -8.82
CA TRP A 281 -3.89 9.09 -8.92
C TRP A 281 -2.85 9.61 -7.93
N ASP A 282 -2.18 8.72 -7.20
CA ASP A 282 -0.98 9.10 -6.46
C ASP A 282 0.17 9.24 -7.46
N LEU A 283 0.98 10.29 -7.33
CA LEU A 283 2.11 10.57 -8.22
C LEU A 283 3.37 10.68 -7.36
N TYR A 284 4.18 9.62 -7.34
CA TYR A 284 5.45 9.62 -6.59
C TYR A 284 6.60 10.05 -7.51
N PRO A 285 7.39 11.07 -7.15
CA PRO A 285 8.52 11.50 -7.97
C PRO A 285 9.57 10.41 -8.17
N LEU A 286 10.03 10.26 -9.40
CA LEU A 286 11.12 9.38 -9.81
C LEU A 286 12.27 10.21 -10.40
N PRO A 287 13.50 9.66 -10.50
CA PRO A 287 14.56 10.26 -11.29
C PRO A 287 14.12 10.57 -12.74
N GLY A 288 14.69 11.61 -13.34
CA GLY A 288 14.42 11.98 -14.75
C GLY A 288 13.11 12.74 -14.99
N ASP A 289 12.62 13.50 -14.01
CA ASP A 289 11.36 14.26 -14.08
C ASP A 289 10.14 13.40 -14.44
N LYS A 290 10.11 12.21 -13.83
CA LYS A 290 9.07 11.18 -13.98
C LYS A 290 8.28 11.01 -12.69
N PHE A 291 7.16 10.31 -12.78
CA PHE A 291 6.32 9.91 -11.68
C PHE A 291 5.91 8.45 -11.80
N ASP A 292 5.86 7.75 -10.67
CA ASP A 292 5.13 6.50 -10.49
C ASP A 292 3.67 6.85 -10.17
N ALA A 293 2.78 6.62 -11.13
CA ALA A 293 1.35 6.79 -10.97
C ALA A 293 0.71 5.52 -10.40
N ASN A 294 0.05 5.66 -9.25
CA ASN A 294 -0.45 4.54 -8.46
C ASN A 294 -1.90 4.74 -7.98
N ASN A 295 -2.51 3.62 -7.58
CA ASN A 295 -3.76 3.55 -6.83
C ASN A 295 -3.56 4.05 -5.38
N GLY A 296 -4.34 5.06 -4.97
CA GLY A 296 -4.27 5.64 -3.64
C GLY A 296 -5.22 4.97 -2.64
N ILE A 297 -4.66 4.35 -1.59
CA ILE A 297 -5.44 3.64 -0.55
C ILE A 297 -6.45 4.55 0.17
N GLY A 298 -6.12 5.83 0.39
CA GLY A 298 -6.98 6.79 1.07
C GLY A 298 -8.10 7.39 0.21
N LYS A 299 -8.14 7.09 -1.09
CA LYS A 299 -9.06 7.75 -2.04
C LYS A 299 -10.36 6.96 -2.19
N GLN A 300 -11.43 7.67 -2.53
CA GLN A 300 -12.73 7.04 -2.84
C GLN A 300 -12.74 6.43 -4.26
N PHE A 301 -12.07 7.08 -5.19
CA PHE A 301 -11.86 6.60 -6.56
C PHE A 301 -10.39 6.79 -6.93
N SER A 302 -9.81 5.81 -7.62
CA SER A 302 -8.41 5.83 -8.03
C SER A 302 -8.16 4.83 -9.18
N MET A 303 -6.88 4.59 -9.50
CA MET A 303 -6.45 3.73 -10.61
C MET A 303 -6.83 2.26 -10.45
N GLY A 304 -7.20 1.83 -9.24
CA GLY A 304 -7.70 0.49 -8.97
C GLY A 304 -9.08 0.24 -9.57
N PHE A 305 -9.19 -0.80 -10.42
CA PHE A 305 -10.48 -1.24 -10.95
C PHE A 305 -11.17 -2.22 -9.99
N VAL A 306 -11.81 -1.67 -8.95
CA VAL A 306 -12.37 -2.44 -7.82
C VAL A 306 -13.33 -3.54 -8.29
N GLY A 307 -13.10 -4.77 -7.83
CA GLY A 307 -13.88 -5.98 -8.17
C GLY A 307 -13.57 -6.61 -9.53
N ALA A 308 -12.89 -5.92 -10.45
CA ALA A 308 -12.65 -6.42 -11.81
C ALA A 308 -11.51 -7.46 -11.92
N CYS A 309 -10.72 -7.61 -10.87
CA CYS A 309 -9.63 -8.58 -10.76
C CYS A 309 -10.09 -9.98 -10.31
N ASN A 310 -11.30 -10.09 -9.75
CA ASN A 310 -11.85 -11.37 -9.30
C ASN A 310 -11.90 -12.38 -10.45
N GLY A 311 -11.40 -13.59 -10.21
CA GLY A 311 -11.27 -14.65 -11.22
C GLY A 311 -9.96 -14.64 -12.01
N TRP A 312 -9.09 -13.63 -11.85
CA TRP A 312 -7.79 -13.56 -12.54
C TRP A 312 -6.93 -14.80 -12.32
N SER A 313 -6.78 -15.24 -11.08
CA SER A 313 -5.90 -16.38 -10.77
C SER A 313 -6.47 -17.68 -11.35
N GLU A 314 -7.79 -17.88 -11.31
CA GLU A 314 -8.46 -19.04 -11.90
C GLU A 314 -8.56 -19.03 -13.44
N ALA A 315 -8.37 -17.88 -14.07
CA ALA A 315 -8.51 -17.71 -15.51
C ALA A 315 -7.40 -18.42 -16.32
N ASP A 316 -7.77 -18.85 -17.53
CA ASP A 316 -6.80 -19.26 -18.55
C ASP A 316 -6.11 -18.04 -19.19
N ALA A 317 -5.16 -18.29 -20.10
CA ALA A 317 -4.39 -17.23 -20.73
C ALA A 317 -5.25 -16.22 -21.52
N ALA A 318 -6.31 -16.68 -22.20
CA ALA A 318 -7.16 -15.82 -23.01
C ALA A 318 -8.03 -14.92 -22.11
N GLU A 319 -8.55 -15.48 -21.02
CA GLU A 319 -9.34 -14.72 -20.06
C GLU A 319 -8.47 -13.76 -19.22
N ARG A 320 -7.23 -14.12 -18.88
CA ARG A 320 -6.27 -13.19 -18.28
C ARG A 320 -5.94 -12.02 -19.20
N GLU A 321 -5.71 -12.28 -20.49
CA GLU A 321 -5.51 -11.20 -21.46
C GLU A 321 -6.73 -10.27 -21.50
N ARG A 322 -7.95 -10.82 -21.48
CA ARG A 322 -9.18 -10.02 -21.43
C ARG A 322 -9.28 -9.17 -20.17
N ILE A 323 -8.92 -9.72 -19.01
CA ILE A 323 -8.92 -8.99 -17.73
C ILE A 323 -7.82 -7.92 -17.73
N TRP A 324 -6.62 -8.23 -18.21
CA TRP A 324 -5.49 -7.29 -18.33
C TRP A 324 -5.88 -6.09 -19.19
N GLU A 325 -6.45 -6.35 -20.37
CA GLU A 325 -6.89 -5.30 -21.29
C GLU A 325 -8.05 -4.50 -20.68
N ALA A 326 -8.98 -5.13 -19.95
CA ALA A 326 -10.04 -4.41 -19.24
C ALA A 326 -9.51 -3.44 -18.18
N HIS A 327 -8.42 -3.78 -17.48
CA HIS A 327 -7.76 -2.87 -16.54
C HIS A 327 -7.06 -1.71 -17.27
N LYS A 328 -6.43 -1.98 -18.41
CA LYS A 328 -5.80 -0.94 -19.24
C LYS A 328 -6.85 0.03 -19.77
N GLN A 329 -7.94 -0.49 -20.33
CA GLN A 329 -9.06 0.33 -20.82
C GLN A 329 -9.70 1.13 -19.68
N TYR A 330 -9.89 0.56 -18.49
CA TYR A 330 -10.35 1.32 -17.33
C TYR A 330 -9.45 2.53 -17.03
N THR A 331 -8.13 2.35 -17.00
CA THR A 331 -7.19 3.45 -16.75
C THR A 331 -7.21 4.50 -17.87
N LEU A 332 -7.28 4.09 -19.15
CA LEU A 332 -7.38 5.01 -20.28
C LEU A 332 -8.70 5.78 -20.30
N GLU A 333 -9.83 5.11 -20.05
CA GLU A 333 -11.14 5.74 -19.93
C GLU A 333 -11.18 6.72 -18.74
N MET A 334 -10.53 6.37 -17.61
CA MET A 334 -10.42 7.25 -16.45
C MET A 334 -9.60 8.50 -16.78
N TYR A 335 -8.45 8.33 -17.42
CA TYR A 335 -7.61 9.45 -17.86
C TYR A 335 -8.38 10.37 -18.83
N HIS A 336 -9.11 9.79 -19.79
CA HIS A 336 -9.96 10.54 -20.70
C HIS A 336 -11.02 11.33 -19.92
N PHE A 337 -11.80 10.68 -19.05
CA PHE A 337 -12.78 11.36 -18.20
C PHE A 337 -12.17 12.51 -17.38
N LEU A 338 -11.03 12.26 -16.74
CA LEU A 338 -10.33 13.24 -15.90
C LEU A 338 -9.75 14.42 -16.65
N THR A 339 -9.58 14.33 -17.97
CA THR A 339 -9.06 15.43 -18.80
C THR A 339 -10.14 16.15 -19.58
N THR A 340 -11.29 15.50 -19.88
CA THR A 340 -12.29 16.04 -20.82
C THR A 340 -13.66 16.32 -20.20
N ASP A 341 -14.06 15.67 -19.11
CA ASP A 341 -15.43 15.78 -18.60
C ASP A 341 -15.62 17.07 -17.76
N PRO A 342 -16.63 17.91 -18.04
CA PRO A 342 -16.83 19.18 -17.34
C PRO A 342 -17.20 19.03 -15.86
N ALA A 343 -17.63 17.83 -15.41
CA ALA A 343 -17.88 17.57 -13.99
C ALA A 343 -16.58 17.48 -13.16
N VAL A 344 -15.43 17.26 -13.80
CA VAL A 344 -14.12 17.20 -13.13
C VAL A 344 -13.60 18.61 -12.92
N PRO A 345 -13.17 19.03 -11.71
CA PRO A 345 -12.65 20.37 -11.47
C PRO A 345 -11.52 20.80 -12.41
N ASP A 346 -11.50 22.07 -12.82
CA ASP A 346 -10.56 22.61 -13.81
C ASP A 346 -9.09 22.31 -13.46
N PHE A 347 -8.68 22.56 -12.22
CA PHE A 347 -7.31 22.30 -11.77
C PHE A 347 -6.92 20.80 -11.88
N ILE A 348 -7.87 19.88 -11.71
CA ILE A 348 -7.62 18.44 -11.90
C ILE A 348 -7.42 18.16 -13.38
N ARG A 349 -8.30 18.68 -14.25
CA ARG A 349 -8.18 18.49 -15.71
C ARG A 349 -6.85 19.03 -16.23
N GLU A 350 -6.43 20.20 -15.77
CA GLU A 350 -5.17 20.84 -16.13
C GLU A 350 -3.94 20.05 -15.67
N GLU A 351 -3.97 19.49 -14.45
CA GLU A 351 -2.89 18.64 -13.94
C GLU A 351 -2.76 17.34 -14.74
N TYR A 352 -3.87 16.67 -15.04
CA TYR A 352 -3.84 15.43 -15.84
C TYR A 352 -3.46 15.68 -17.30
N ALA A 353 -3.88 16.80 -17.91
CA ALA A 353 -3.55 17.15 -19.28
C ALA A 353 -2.04 17.38 -19.51
N GLN A 354 -1.28 17.63 -18.45
CA GLN A 354 0.18 17.74 -18.52
C GLN A 354 0.87 16.37 -18.57
N LEU A 355 0.24 15.31 -18.08
CA LEU A 355 0.81 13.98 -17.99
C LEU A 355 0.77 13.23 -19.33
N GLY A 356 1.83 12.49 -19.61
CA GLY A 356 1.84 11.42 -20.62
C GLY A 356 2.73 10.26 -20.18
N LEU A 357 2.75 9.18 -20.95
CA LEU A 357 3.66 8.05 -20.75
C LEU A 357 5.11 8.48 -21.04
N CYS A 358 6.08 7.75 -20.50
CA CYS A 358 7.51 8.03 -20.72
C CYS A 358 8.02 7.35 -22.01
N ARG A 359 8.64 8.11 -22.91
CA ARG A 359 9.19 7.62 -24.19
C ARG A 359 10.31 6.61 -24.00
N ASP A 360 11.09 6.77 -22.95
CA ASP A 360 12.23 5.91 -22.62
C ASP A 360 11.85 4.68 -21.79
N GLU A 361 10.58 4.54 -21.39
CA GLU A 361 10.08 3.36 -20.71
C GLU A 361 9.20 2.50 -21.64
N PHE A 362 9.27 1.19 -21.44
CA PHE A 362 8.33 0.21 -22.01
C PHE A 362 8.06 0.33 -23.52
N ALA A 363 9.07 0.65 -24.32
CA ALA A 363 8.90 0.86 -25.76
C ALA A 363 8.26 -0.35 -26.49
N ALA A 364 8.54 -1.58 -26.04
CA ALA A 364 7.99 -2.81 -26.61
C ALA A 364 6.46 -2.94 -26.45
N THR A 365 5.88 -2.29 -25.45
CA THR A 365 4.44 -2.33 -25.11
C THR A 365 3.76 -0.98 -25.36
N GLY A 366 4.34 -0.16 -26.25
CA GLY A 366 3.80 1.16 -26.59
C GLY A 366 3.85 2.14 -25.41
N HIS A 367 4.91 2.05 -24.60
CA HIS A 367 5.13 2.85 -23.38
C HIS A 367 4.18 2.54 -22.22
N TRP A 368 3.37 1.48 -22.35
CA TRP A 368 2.50 1.02 -21.28
C TRP A 368 3.21 0.02 -20.38
N SER A 369 3.00 0.09 -19.07
CA SER A 369 3.51 -0.91 -18.13
C SER A 369 3.11 -2.34 -18.56
N PRO A 370 4.05 -3.28 -18.75
CA PRO A 370 3.72 -4.64 -19.16
C PRO A 370 3.06 -5.45 -18.04
N GLN A 371 3.24 -5.03 -16.78
CA GLN A 371 2.85 -5.81 -15.60
C GLN A 371 1.59 -5.25 -14.95
N LEU A 372 0.51 -6.02 -14.98
CA LEU A 372 -0.63 -5.77 -14.08
C LEU A 372 -0.21 -6.05 -12.64
N TYR A 373 -0.47 -5.12 -11.72
CA TYR A 373 -0.12 -5.30 -10.31
C TYR A 373 -1.13 -6.23 -9.62
N VAL A 374 -0.80 -7.52 -9.64
CA VAL A 374 -1.52 -8.57 -8.90
C VAL A 374 -1.13 -8.47 -7.43
N ARG A 375 -2.03 -7.92 -6.61
CA ARG A 375 -1.78 -7.73 -5.17
C ARG A 375 -2.01 -9.00 -4.35
N GLU A 376 -2.94 -9.83 -4.79
CA GLU A 376 -3.39 -11.02 -4.07
C GLU A 376 -3.91 -12.06 -5.06
N GLY A 377 -3.19 -13.15 -5.22
CA GLY A 377 -3.65 -14.32 -5.98
C GLY A 377 -4.12 -15.44 -5.06
N ARG A 378 -3.89 -16.68 -5.50
CA ARG A 378 -4.04 -17.85 -4.62
C ARG A 378 -3.06 -17.76 -3.46
N ARG A 379 -3.45 -18.33 -2.32
CA ARG A 379 -2.57 -18.58 -1.17
C ARG A 379 -2.55 -20.07 -0.88
N MET A 380 -1.37 -20.64 -0.72
CA MET A 380 -1.19 -22.05 -0.41
C MET A 380 -1.87 -22.39 0.93
N LYS A 381 -2.42 -23.61 1.09
CA LYS A 381 -2.76 -24.17 2.41
C LYS A 381 -1.67 -25.14 2.83
N GLY A 382 -0.52 -24.58 3.21
CA GLY A 382 0.72 -25.28 3.47
C GLY A 382 0.87 -25.77 4.92
N ALA A 383 2.12 -26.05 5.31
CA ALA A 383 2.43 -26.59 6.63
C ALA A 383 2.27 -25.56 7.77
N TRP A 384 2.32 -24.26 7.49
CA TRP A 384 1.95 -23.18 8.41
C TRP A 384 1.09 -22.15 7.68
N VAL A 385 -0.04 -21.74 8.23
CA VAL A 385 -0.82 -20.61 7.70
C VAL A 385 -0.48 -19.37 8.53
N LEU A 386 0.29 -18.46 7.94
CA LEU A 386 0.63 -17.19 8.58
C LEU A 386 -0.62 -16.30 8.69
N SER A 387 -0.91 -15.79 9.88
CA SER A 387 -2.14 -15.05 10.20
C SER A 387 -1.85 -13.79 11.01
N GLN A 388 -2.88 -12.97 11.27
CA GLN A 388 -2.78 -11.73 12.05
C GLN A 388 -2.09 -11.93 13.40
N LYS A 389 -2.37 -13.05 14.09
CA LYS A 389 -1.75 -13.34 15.39
C LYS A 389 -0.24 -13.51 15.27
N ASP A 390 0.26 -14.07 14.16
CA ASP A 390 1.69 -14.23 13.93
C ASP A 390 2.40 -12.89 13.73
N ILE A 391 1.66 -11.87 13.28
CA ILE A 391 2.19 -10.52 13.05
C ILE A 391 2.15 -9.69 14.34
N LEU A 392 1.04 -9.76 15.09
CA LEU A 392 0.78 -8.84 16.20
C LEU A 392 1.03 -9.43 17.60
N GLY A 393 0.90 -10.75 17.78
CA GLY A 393 0.92 -11.39 19.10
C GLY A 393 2.00 -12.47 19.27
N GLU A 394 2.32 -13.21 18.22
CA GLU A 394 3.26 -14.33 18.22
C GLU A 394 4.35 -14.12 17.15
N PRO A 395 5.18 -13.06 17.25
CA PRO A 395 6.13 -12.70 16.18
C PRO A 395 7.31 -13.66 16.03
N GLU A 396 7.56 -14.53 17.02
CA GLU A 396 8.67 -15.50 16.99
C GLU A 396 8.23 -16.85 16.42
N LYS A 397 9.17 -17.51 15.74
CA LYS A 397 9.01 -18.81 15.10
C LYS A 397 10.29 -19.64 15.33
N PRO A 398 10.17 -20.98 15.39
CA PRO A 398 11.35 -21.84 15.59
C PRO A 398 12.23 -21.97 14.35
N ASP A 399 11.67 -21.69 13.17
CA ASP A 399 12.29 -21.91 11.86
C ASP A 399 12.24 -20.67 10.94
N PRO A 400 12.61 -19.46 11.41
CA PRO A 400 12.50 -18.23 10.65
C PRO A 400 13.38 -18.27 9.39
N ILE A 401 12.80 -17.88 8.27
CA ILE A 401 13.57 -17.66 7.02
C ILE A 401 13.76 -16.18 6.71
N ILE A 402 12.88 -15.32 7.22
CA ILE A 402 12.98 -13.86 7.10
C ILE A 402 12.34 -13.16 8.30
N VAL A 403 12.60 -11.86 8.44
CA VAL A 403 11.81 -10.94 9.26
C VAL A 403 11.14 -9.89 8.37
N SER A 404 9.80 -9.92 8.31
CA SER A 404 8.99 -8.89 7.67
C SER A 404 8.58 -7.84 8.70
N SER A 405 8.33 -6.60 8.25
CA SER A 405 7.95 -5.48 9.13
C SER A 405 7.08 -4.44 8.43
N PHE A 406 6.47 -4.80 7.30
CA PHE A 406 5.52 -3.92 6.62
C PHE A 406 4.18 -3.89 7.38
N PRO A 407 3.46 -2.75 7.43
CA PRO A 407 2.14 -2.67 8.07
C PRO A 407 1.15 -3.68 7.47
N ILE A 408 0.13 -4.09 8.23
CA ILE A 408 -1.01 -4.79 7.62
C ILE A 408 -1.82 -3.75 6.85
N ASP A 409 -1.86 -3.84 5.51
CA ASP A 409 -2.69 -2.98 4.67
C ASP A 409 -3.42 -3.74 3.55
N SER A 410 -4.66 -3.33 3.32
CA SER A 410 -5.51 -3.88 2.26
C SER A 410 -6.18 -2.74 1.52
N HIS A 411 -6.39 -2.93 0.23
CA HIS A 411 -7.09 -1.98 -0.64
C HIS A 411 -8.51 -2.46 -0.89
N ASP A 412 -9.35 -1.56 -1.43
CA ASP A 412 -10.75 -1.87 -1.73
C ASP A 412 -10.90 -3.19 -2.51
N CYS A 413 -11.75 -4.07 -2.00
CA CYS A 413 -12.14 -5.33 -2.62
C CYS A 413 -13.48 -5.16 -3.36
N GLN A 414 -14.39 -4.36 -2.79
CA GLN A 414 -15.72 -4.11 -3.32
C GLN A 414 -16.10 -2.62 -3.24
N ARG A 415 -17.04 -2.21 -4.08
CA ARG A 415 -17.75 -0.93 -3.98
C ARG A 415 -19.24 -1.20 -3.84
N VAL A 416 -19.77 -1.02 -2.63
CA VAL A 416 -21.16 -1.27 -2.29
C VAL A 416 -21.98 -0.01 -2.56
N GLY A 417 -23.07 -0.12 -3.31
CA GLY A 417 -23.95 1.00 -3.63
C GLY A 417 -25.43 0.72 -3.33
N THR A 418 -26.08 1.65 -2.64
CA THR A 418 -27.52 1.65 -2.37
C THR A 418 -28.18 2.90 -2.97
N ALA A 419 -29.49 3.08 -2.76
CA ALA A 419 -30.16 4.30 -3.18
C ALA A 419 -29.67 5.55 -2.43
N GLU A 420 -29.13 5.37 -1.22
CA GLU A 420 -28.74 6.45 -0.31
C GLU A 420 -27.24 6.73 -0.29
N ARG A 421 -26.41 5.69 -0.48
CA ARG A 421 -24.96 5.81 -0.29
C ARG A 421 -24.14 4.88 -1.17
N VAL A 422 -22.88 5.25 -1.35
CA VAL A 422 -21.81 4.39 -1.88
C VAL A 422 -20.70 4.28 -0.84
N ILE A 423 -20.19 3.07 -0.62
CA ILE A 423 -19.05 2.82 0.28
C ILE A 423 -18.05 1.88 -0.38
N ASN A 424 -16.78 2.22 -0.29
CA ASN A 424 -15.69 1.30 -0.64
C ASN A 424 -15.41 0.37 0.54
N GLU A 425 -15.29 -0.91 0.26
CA GLU A 425 -15.20 -2.00 1.22
C GLU A 425 -13.92 -2.80 0.96
N GLY A 426 -13.31 -3.31 2.02
CA GLY A 426 -12.16 -4.22 1.98
C GLY A 426 -10.84 -3.54 2.33
N THR A 427 -10.81 -2.20 2.41
CA THR A 427 -9.61 -1.48 2.85
C THR A 427 -9.28 -1.83 4.30
N ILE A 428 -8.01 -2.12 4.58
CA ILE A 428 -7.41 -2.10 5.91
C ILE A 428 -6.37 -0.98 5.86
N PHE A 429 -6.57 0.10 6.60
CA PHE A 429 -5.56 1.15 6.67
C PHE A 429 -4.31 0.63 7.38
N PRO A 430 -3.10 1.10 6.99
CA PRO A 430 -1.86 0.47 7.44
C PRO A 430 -1.76 0.41 8.98
N VAL A 431 -1.77 -0.81 9.51
CA VAL A 431 -1.61 -1.08 10.95
C VAL A 431 -0.14 -0.98 11.31
N ARG A 432 0.24 0.15 11.93
CA ARG A 432 1.63 0.47 12.30
C ARG A 432 1.87 0.27 13.78
N MET A 433 3.14 0.06 14.13
CA MET A 433 3.58 0.21 15.51
C MET A 433 3.39 1.66 15.94
N GLU A 434 2.88 1.84 17.16
CA GLU A 434 2.65 3.17 17.72
C GLU A 434 3.92 4.03 17.65
N ARG A 435 3.76 5.27 17.17
CA ARG A 435 4.83 6.28 17.00
C ARG A 435 5.97 5.85 16.04
N ARG A 436 5.76 4.83 15.21
CA ARG A 436 6.73 4.38 14.19
C ARG A 436 6.14 4.47 12.78
N ARG A 437 7.02 4.56 11.78
CA ARG A 437 6.64 4.63 10.37
C ARG A 437 6.45 3.25 9.70
N HIS A 438 6.72 2.18 10.44
CA HIS A 438 6.68 0.80 9.96
C HIS A 438 5.67 -0.06 10.72
N GLY A 439 5.41 -1.25 10.18
CA GLY A 439 4.60 -2.29 10.81
C GLY A 439 5.32 -3.00 11.95
N TYR A 440 4.68 -4.01 12.52
CA TYR A 440 5.29 -4.87 13.55
C TYR A 440 6.30 -5.80 12.89
N PRO A 441 7.54 -5.93 13.42
CA PRO A 441 8.47 -6.95 12.93
C PRO A 441 8.04 -8.35 13.39
N TYR A 442 7.99 -9.31 12.47
CA TYR A 442 7.67 -10.71 12.77
C TYR A 442 8.46 -11.66 11.87
N GLN A 443 8.71 -12.86 12.38
CA GLN A 443 9.37 -13.94 11.67
C GLN A 443 8.38 -14.68 10.77
N VAL A 444 8.78 -14.92 9.52
CA VAL A 444 8.07 -15.86 8.64
C VAL A 444 8.78 -17.22 8.71
N PRO A 445 8.06 -18.30 9.09
CA PRO A 445 8.67 -19.61 9.23
C PRO A 445 8.87 -20.30 7.87
N TYR A 446 9.87 -21.16 7.74
CA TYR A 446 10.14 -21.96 6.52
C TYR A 446 8.90 -22.75 6.08
N ARG A 447 8.15 -23.31 7.02
CA ARG A 447 6.90 -24.04 6.73
C ARG A 447 5.77 -23.20 6.14
N ALA A 448 5.89 -21.87 6.08
CA ALA A 448 4.94 -21.03 5.34
C ALA A 448 5.12 -21.16 3.81
N ILE A 449 6.32 -21.53 3.33
CA ILE A 449 6.62 -21.67 1.90
C ILE A 449 6.66 -23.13 1.42
N THR A 450 6.32 -24.09 2.28
CA THR A 450 6.23 -25.52 1.92
C THR A 450 4.77 -25.99 1.86
N PRO A 451 4.40 -26.81 0.86
CA PRO A 451 3.12 -27.49 0.86
C PRO A 451 3.08 -28.54 1.95
N GLN A 452 1.89 -29.07 2.24
CA GLN A 452 1.78 -30.21 3.16
C GLN A 452 2.60 -31.39 2.62
N ALA A 453 3.25 -32.14 3.51
CA ALA A 453 4.15 -33.23 3.13
C ALA A 453 3.46 -34.32 2.28
N THR A 454 2.14 -34.45 2.41
CA THR A 454 1.31 -35.39 1.66
C THR A 454 0.95 -34.92 0.25
N GLU A 455 1.20 -33.65 -0.09
CA GLU A 455 0.73 -33.06 -1.35
C GLU A 455 1.81 -32.98 -2.42
N CYS A 456 2.98 -32.42 -2.08
CA CYS A 456 4.08 -32.27 -3.03
C CYS A 456 5.45 -32.20 -2.33
N ALA A 457 6.34 -33.15 -2.58
CA ALA A 457 7.61 -33.28 -1.86
C ALA A 457 8.75 -32.41 -2.42
N ASN A 458 8.60 -31.81 -3.60
CA ASN A 458 9.67 -31.05 -4.27
C ASN A 458 9.24 -29.69 -4.83
N LEU A 459 8.32 -29.00 -4.14
CA LEU A 459 7.85 -27.68 -4.53
C LEU A 459 7.97 -26.68 -3.37
N LEU A 460 8.52 -25.50 -3.64
CA LEU A 460 8.50 -24.34 -2.74
C LEU A 460 7.66 -23.21 -3.33
N VAL A 461 6.96 -22.46 -2.47
CA VAL A 461 6.03 -21.39 -2.89
C VAL A 461 6.29 -20.12 -2.07
N PRO A 462 7.26 -19.26 -2.46
CA PRO A 462 7.61 -18.05 -1.73
C PRO A 462 6.66 -16.85 -1.92
N VAL A 463 5.89 -16.79 -3.01
CA VAL A 463 5.05 -15.63 -3.36
C VAL A 463 3.59 -15.87 -2.97
N ALA A 464 2.99 -16.93 -3.52
CA ALA A 464 1.65 -17.42 -3.17
C ALA A 464 1.65 -18.26 -1.88
N LEU A 465 2.51 -17.88 -0.92
CA LEU A 465 2.80 -18.65 0.28
C LEU A 465 1.57 -18.86 1.19
N SER A 466 1.74 -19.73 2.18
CA SER A 466 0.65 -20.14 3.07
C SER A 466 0.35 -19.09 4.14
N CYS A 467 -0.74 -18.35 3.93
CA CYS A 467 -1.19 -17.26 4.79
C CYS A 467 -2.70 -16.97 4.64
N THR A 468 -3.27 -16.25 5.60
CA THR A 468 -4.62 -15.65 5.49
C THR A 468 -4.57 -14.37 4.65
N HIS A 469 -5.71 -13.81 4.25
CA HIS A 469 -5.79 -12.50 3.60
C HIS A 469 -5.16 -11.39 4.44
N VAL A 470 -5.40 -11.41 5.76
CA VAL A 470 -4.81 -10.44 6.69
C VAL A 470 -3.30 -10.66 6.83
N GLY A 471 -2.84 -11.91 6.88
CA GLY A 471 -1.41 -12.23 6.84
C GLY A 471 -0.73 -11.74 5.56
N LEU A 472 -1.37 -12.01 4.41
CA LEU A 472 -0.90 -11.58 3.09
C LEU A 472 -0.75 -10.06 3.01
N SER A 473 -1.70 -9.32 3.59
CA SER A 473 -1.76 -7.85 3.63
C SER A 473 -0.52 -7.18 4.27
N SER A 474 0.35 -7.95 4.94
CA SER A 474 1.65 -7.46 5.43
C SER A 474 2.86 -8.04 4.68
N ILE A 475 2.79 -9.28 4.19
CA ILE A 475 3.94 -9.95 3.54
C ILE A 475 4.06 -9.72 2.03
N ARG A 476 3.00 -9.28 1.35
CA ARG A 476 2.91 -9.20 -0.14
C ARG A 476 3.75 -8.09 -0.80
N VAL A 477 4.61 -7.41 -0.06
CA VAL A 477 5.41 -6.30 -0.59
C VAL A 477 6.75 -6.80 -1.13
N GLU A 478 7.27 -6.11 -2.13
CA GLU A 478 8.44 -6.53 -2.90
C GLU A 478 9.70 -6.71 -2.04
N PRO A 479 9.98 -5.89 -0.99
CA PRO A 479 11.09 -6.17 -0.07
C PRO A 479 11.01 -7.56 0.58
N THR A 480 9.82 -7.93 1.05
CA THR A 480 9.59 -9.21 1.71
C THR A 480 9.63 -10.36 0.71
N TRP A 481 8.99 -10.22 -0.46
CA TRP A 481 9.00 -11.24 -1.51
C TRP A 481 10.39 -11.54 -2.07
N MET A 482 11.25 -10.54 -2.25
CA MET A 482 12.63 -10.75 -2.71
C MET A 482 13.41 -11.68 -1.77
N ILE A 483 13.24 -11.50 -0.45
CA ILE A 483 13.99 -12.28 0.55
C ILE A 483 13.33 -13.64 0.80
N LEU A 484 12.00 -13.75 0.72
CA LEU A 484 11.31 -15.05 0.66
C LEU A 484 11.77 -15.86 -0.55
N GLY A 485 11.89 -15.20 -1.70
CA GLY A 485 12.47 -15.77 -2.92
C GLY A 485 13.89 -16.27 -2.69
N GLN A 486 14.78 -15.42 -2.17
CA GLN A 486 16.15 -15.81 -1.82
C GLN A 486 16.17 -17.04 -0.91
N SER A 487 15.34 -17.07 0.13
CA SER A 487 15.21 -18.20 1.05
C SER A 487 14.79 -19.49 0.35
N ALA A 488 13.78 -19.40 -0.53
CA ALA A 488 13.30 -20.53 -1.31
C ALA A 488 14.36 -21.05 -2.29
N GLY A 489 15.14 -20.16 -2.90
CA GLY A 489 16.26 -20.52 -3.78
C GLY A 489 17.34 -21.32 -3.05
N ILE A 490 17.76 -20.83 -1.88
CA ILE A 490 18.73 -21.52 -1.01
C ILE A 490 18.19 -22.89 -0.62
N ALA A 491 16.97 -22.95 -0.09
CA ALA A 491 16.33 -24.20 0.30
C ALA A 491 16.19 -25.20 -0.88
N ALA A 492 15.84 -24.72 -2.07
CA ALA A 492 15.71 -25.56 -3.26
C ALA A 492 17.05 -26.22 -3.65
N ALA A 493 18.14 -25.43 -3.68
CA ALA A 493 19.47 -25.96 -3.98
C ALA A 493 19.94 -26.97 -2.93
N LEU A 494 19.69 -26.71 -1.64
CA LEU A 494 19.98 -27.64 -0.55
C LEU A 494 19.18 -28.94 -0.70
N CYS A 495 17.88 -28.86 -0.96
CA CYS A 495 17.03 -30.05 -1.14
C CYS A 495 17.45 -30.89 -2.36
N ALA A 496 17.83 -30.23 -3.46
CA ALA A 496 18.36 -30.91 -4.64
C ALA A 496 19.66 -31.67 -4.34
N ARG A 497 20.56 -31.04 -3.57
CA ARG A 497 21.85 -31.63 -3.18
C ARG A 497 21.71 -32.77 -2.18
N GLU A 498 20.97 -32.57 -1.10
CA GLU A 498 20.76 -33.55 -0.03
C GLU A 498 19.74 -34.65 -0.43
N LYS A 499 19.04 -34.45 -1.56
CA LYS A 499 18.02 -35.36 -2.11
C LYS A 499 16.89 -35.66 -1.11
N VAL A 500 16.50 -34.64 -0.36
CA VAL A 500 15.39 -34.71 0.61
C VAL A 500 14.13 -34.06 0.06
N ALA A 501 12.98 -34.40 0.64
CA ALA A 501 11.77 -33.61 0.42
C ALA A 501 11.95 -32.21 1.01
N VAL A 502 11.29 -31.20 0.43
CA VAL A 502 11.40 -29.81 0.91
C VAL A 502 10.98 -29.66 2.36
N GLN A 503 10.05 -30.48 2.84
CA GLN A 503 9.59 -30.51 4.23
C GLN A 503 10.58 -31.17 5.19
N GLN A 504 11.57 -31.90 4.68
CA GLN A 504 12.56 -32.66 5.46
C GLN A 504 13.94 -32.00 5.45
N LEU A 505 14.06 -30.80 4.89
CA LEU A 505 15.31 -30.04 4.94
C LEU A 505 15.68 -29.70 6.39
N ASP A 506 16.92 -29.99 6.77
CA ASP A 506 17.44 -29.67 8.10
C ASP A 506 17.52 -28.15 8.29
N TYR A 507 16.72 -27.63 9.22
CA TYR A 507 16.63 -26.17 9.43
C TYR A 507 17.94 -25.54 9.92
N PRO A 508 18.71 -26.12 10.86
CA PRO A 508 20.05 -25.62 11.19
C PRO A 508 20.95 -25.40 9.98
N LEU A 509 20.98 -26.35 9.04
CA LEU A 509 21.70 -26.20 7.78
C LEU A 509 21.14 -25.04 6.94
N LEU A 510 19.82 -24.95 6.77
CA LEU A 510 19.20 -23.84 6.05
C LEU A 510 19.57 -22.50 6.70
N ARG A 511 19.41 -22.36 8.02
CA ARG A 511 19.72 -21.16 8.80
C ARG A 511 21.15 -20.69 8.58
N GLU A 512 22.12 -21.60 8.62
CA GLU A 512 23.53 -21.29 8.34
C GLU A 512 23.70 -20.64 6.97
N ARG A 513 23.06 -21.21 5.93
CA ARG A 513 23.15 -20.70 4.56
C ARG A 513 22.41 -19.39 4.34
N LEU A 514 21.25 -19.20 4.97
CA LEU A 514 20.52 -17.93 4.92
C LEU A 514 21.37 -16.79 5.48
N LEU A 515 22.01 -17.01 6.64
CA LEU A 515 22.92 -16.03 7.26
C LEU A 515 24.17 -15.79 6.42
N ALA A 516 24.73 -16.84 5.81
CA ALA A 516 25.87 -16.72 4.89
C ALA A 516 25.56 -15.88 3.64
N GLN A 517 24.27 -15.75 3.27
CA GLN A 517 23.80 -14.85 2.22
C GLN A 517 23.17 -13.55 2.75
N ASN A 518 23.59 -13.12 3.94
CA ASN A 518 23.22 -11.84 4.57
C ASN A 518 21.73 -11.64 4.86
N GLN A 519 20.96 -12.72 5.02
CA GLN A 519 19.58 -12.59 5.51
C GLN A 519 19.53 -12.34 7.01
N VAL A 520 18.49 -11.63 7.45
CA VAL A 520 18.21 -11.38 8.87
C VAL A 520 17.07 -12.28 9.32
N LEU A 521 17.33 -13.06 10.37
CA LEU A 521 16.40 -14.06 10.90
C LEU A 521 15.91 -13.73 12.29
N ASP A 522 16.67 -12.93 13.05
CA ASP A 522 16.36 -12.55 14.41
C ASP A 522 15.54 -11.26 14.41
N LEU A 523 14.54 -11.18 15.29
CA LEU A 523 13.75 -9.96 15.45
C LEU A 523 14.65 -8.79 15.87
N PRO A 524 14.47 -7.60 15.29
CA PRO A 524 15.32 -6.47 15.60
C PRO A 524 15.06 -6.01 17.04
N VAL A 525 16.13 -5.60 17.72
CA VAL A 525 15.98 -4.80 18.94
C VAL A 525 15.50 -3.42 18.50
N LEU A 526 14.27 -3.09 18.88
CA LEU A 526 13.70 -1.78 18.58
C LEU A 526 14.42 -0.73 19.42
N PRO A 527 14.99 0.33 18.80
CA PRO A 527 15.57 1.41 19.58
C PRO A 527 14.49 2.04 20.45
N ASP A 528 14.85 2.48 21.66
CA ASP A 528 13.91 3.22 22.50
C ASP A 528 13.30 4.35 21.68
N LEU A 529 11.97 4.45 21.73
CA LEU A 529 11.33 5.63 21.18
C LEU A 529 11.93 6.82 21.92
N PRO A 530 12.28 7.91 21.21
CA PRO A 530 12.62 9.14 21.92
C PRO A 530 11.51 9.38 22.93
N PRO A 531 11.84 9.88 24.14
CA PRO A 531 10.81 10.29 25.07
C PRO A 531 9.79 11.09 24.27
N GLU A 532 8.50 10.77 24.45
CA GLU A 532 7.41 11.64 23.98
C GLU A 532 7.93 13.06 24.16
N PRO A 533 8.20 13.82 23.08
CA PRO A 533 8.92 15.07 23.20
C PRO A 533 8.11 15.88 24.18
N VAL A 534 8.63 16.03 25.43
CA VAL A 534 7.82 16.27 26.63
C VAL A 534 6.86 17.38 26.29
N GLY A 535 5.67 16.95 25.89
CA GLY A 535 4.58 17.78 25.49
C GLY A 535 3.67 17.79 26.70
N ALA A 536 4.24 18.15 27.85
CA ALA A 536 3.40 18.86 28.79
C ALA A 536 3.10 20.14 28.02
N GLY A 537 1.90 20.26 27.47
CA GLY A 537 1.41 21.58 27.17
C GLY A 537 1.62 22.45 28.41
N ILE A 538 1.75 23.75 28.19
CA ILE A 538 2.09 24.67 29.26
C ILE A 538 1.08 24.45 30.39
N ASP A 539 1.56 24.08 31.58
CA ASP A 539 0.69 23.80 32.72
C ASP A 539 -0.15 25.06 32.99
N PRO A 540 -1.49 25.01 32.84
CA PRO A 540 -2.36 26.17 33.05
C PRO A 540 -2.15 26.83 34.41
N GLN A 541 -1.75 26.07 35.44
CA GLN A 541 -1.55 26.56 36.80
C GLN A 541 -0.26 27.40 36.96
N THR A 542 0.67 27.29 36.01
CA THR A 542 1.93 28.04 36.02
C THR A 542 1.81 29.42 35.36
N LEU A 543 0.69 29.67 34.68
CA LEU A 543 0.44 30.88 33.91
C LEU A 543 -0.31 31.94 34.76
N PRO A 544 -0.03 33.24 34.56
CA PRO A 544 -0.67 34.30 35.35
C PRO A 544 -2.15 34.49 34.97
N GLY A 545 -2.92 35.09 35.87
CA GLY A 545 -4.33 35.40 35.63
C GLY A 545 -5.25 34.17 35.72
N LEU A 546 -6.47 34.31 35.20
CA LEU A 546 -7.41 33.20 35.10
C LEU A 546 -7.24 32.51 33.75
N VAL A 547 -6.77 31.27 33.75
CA VAL A 547 -6.61 30.44 32.54
C VAL A 547 -7.74 29.44 32.44
N LEU A 548 -8.35 29.38 31.26
CA LEU A 548 -9.44 28.48 30.90
C LEU A 548 -8.98 27.60 29.73
N ASP A 549 -8.47 26.41 30.06
CA ASP A 549 -8.04 25.38 29.12
C ASP A 549 -9.23 24.70 28.43
N ASP A 550 -9.07 24.20 27.19
CA ASP A 550 -10.16 23.56 26.43
C ASP A 550 -10.84 22.42 27.19
N ALA A 551 -10.13 21.73 28.09
CA ALA A 551 -10.70 20.69 28.94
C ALA A 551 -11.79 21.20 29.91
N ALA A 552 -11.84 22.52 30.17
CA ALA A 552 -12.85 23.18 31.01
C ALA A 552 -14.07 23.67 30.22
N ALA A 553 -14.09 23.53 28.89
CA ALA A 553 -15.19 24.00 28.06
C ALA A 553 -16.36 23.00 27.99
N GLU A 554 -17.58 23.51 28.04
CA GLU A 554 -18.77 22.78 27.62
C GLU A 554 -18.85 22.81 26.08
N LEU A 555 -18.64 21.65 25.44
CA LEU A 555 -18.60 21.54 23.98
C LEU A 555 -19.98 21.23 23.38
N ARG A 556 -20.30 21.90 22.29
CA ARG A 556 -21.44 21.60 21.40
C ARG A 556 -20.93 21.32 20.00
N GLY A 557 -21.52 20.31 19.36
CA GLY A 557 -21.17 19.92 18.00
C GLY A 557 -19.84 19.18 17.92
N PRO A 558 -19.45 18.74 16.72
CA PRO A 558 -18.21 18.01 16.52
C PRO A 558 -16.99 18.86 16.87
N TRP A 559 -15.99 18.27 17.50
CA TRP A 559 -14.65 18.83 17.71
C TRP A 559 -13.64 17.68 17.60
N SER A 560 -12.51 17.93 16.96
CA SER A 560 -11.43 16.96 16.79
C SER A 560 -10.23 17.37 17.64
N ARG A 561 -9.67 16.45 18.43
CA ARG A 561 -8.51 16.71 19.31
C ARG A 561 -7.21 16.50 18.55
N SER A 562 -6.23 17.37 18.77
CA SER A 562 -4.90 17.26 18.19
C SER A 562 -3.81 17.76 19.15
N THR A 563 -2.59 17.27 18.95
CA THR A 563 -1.37 17.72 19.64
C THR A 563 -0.28 18.14 18.63
N ASN A 564 -0.62 18.19 17.34
CA ASN A 564 0.34 18.31 16.23
C ASN A 564 1.11 19.64 16.23
N PHE A 565 0.45 20.74 16.64
CA PHE A 565 1.07 22.05 16.72
C PHE A 565 1.42 22.38 18.17
N LYS A 566 2.60 22.98 18.36
CA LYS A 566 3.17 23.35 19.66
C LYS A 566 3.67 24.81 19.60
N PRO A 567 3.72 25.53 20.74
CA PRO A 567 3.21 25.11 22.05
C PRO A 567 1.67 25.09 22.09
N HIS A 568 1.11 24.29 22.99
CA HIS A 568 -0.30 24.34 23.41
C HIS A 568 -0.37 24.38 24.93
N VAL A 569 -1.49 24.82 25.50
CA VAL A 569 -1.76 24.82 26.93
C VAL A 569 -2.37 23.47 27.31
N GLY A 570 -2.11 22.99 28.53
CA GLY A 570 -2.69 21.73 29.00
C GLY A 570 -2.22 20.49 28.23
N THR A 571 -3.15 19.74 27.64
CA THR A 571 -2.85 18.41 27.04
C THR A 571 -2.99 18.34 25.52
N GLY A 572 -3.40 19.44 24.88
CA GLY A 572 -3.63 19.49 23.43
C GLY A 572 -4.49 20.68 23.07
N TYR A 573 -5.18 20.58 21.93
CA TYR A 573 -6.17 21.56 21.51
C TYR A 573 -7.24 20.89 20.65
N LEU A 574 -8.34 21.61 20.41
CA LEU A 574 -9.45 21.19 19.58
C LEU A 574 -9.44 21.96 18.25
N HIS A 575 -9.97 21.33 17.20
CA HIS A 575 -10.29 22.00 15.95
C HIS A 575 -11.64 21.58 15.37
N ASP A 576 -12.24 22.49 14.60
CA ASP A 576 -13.56 22.29 13.98
C ASP A 576 -13.50 21.60 12.61
N ASP A 577 -12.35 21.05 12.20
CA ASP A 577 -12.09 20.51 10.86
C ASP A 577 -12.37 21.49 9.71
N ARG A 578 -12.34 22.80 9.98
CA ARG A 578 -12.65 23.86 9.00
C ARG A 578 -14.05 23.65 8.40
N ARG A 579 -15.04 23.43 9.27
CA ARG A 579 -16.44 23.26 8.85
C ARG A 579 -17.11 24.59 8.59
N GLY A 580 -16.91 25.57 9.47
CA GLY A 580 -17.50 26.92 9.32
C GLY A 580 -19.05 26.96 9.36
N ASP A 581 -19.70 25.89 9.79
CA ASP A 581 -21.15 25.66 9.66
C ASP A 581 -21.96 26.13 10.88
N GLY A 582 -21.30 26.68 11.91
CA GLY A 582 -21.92 27.13 13.14
C GLY A 582 -22.41 26.01 14.07
N GLN A 583 -22.09 24.74 13.78
CA GLN A 583 -22.49 23.63 14.64
C GLN A 583 -21.56 23.44 15.82
N SER A 584 -20.28 23.85 15.70
CA SER A 584 -19.27 23.72 16.75
C SER A 584 -19.20 24.98 17.61
N ALA A 585 -19.41 24.81 18.91
CA ALA A 585 -19.23 25.86 19.91
C ALA A 585 -18.60 25.30 21.18
N ALA A 586 -17.89 26.14 21.91
CA ALA A 586 -17.29 25.84 23.20
C ALA A 586 -17.61 26.97 24.17
N VAL A 587 -18.19 26.62 25.32
CA VAL A 587 -18.63 27.58 26.34
C VAL A 587 -17.81 27.37 27.61
N PHE A 588 -17.06 28.39 28.00
CA PHE A 588 -16.33 28.44 29.26
C PHE A 588 -17.18 29.16 30.29
N ARG A 589 -17.46 28.52 31.43
CA ARG A 589 -18.18 29.12 32.56
C ARG A 589 -17.24 29.35 33.72
N PHE A 590 -17.28 30.54 34.30
CA PHE A 590 -16.39 30.88 35.42
C PHE A 590 -16.96 32.04 36.23
N LYS A 591 -16.38 32.27 37.42
CA LYS A 591 -16.66 33.46 38.23
C LYS A 591 -15.46 34.39 38.17
N ALA A 592 -15.67 35.65 37.79
CA ALA A 592 -14.60 36.63 37.77
C ALA A 592 -14.07 36.87 39.20
N PRO A 593 -12.74 36.86 39.44
CA PRO A 593 -12.19 37.10 40.77
C PRO A 593 -12.56 38.47 41.34
N LYS A 594 -12.70 39.47 40.47
CA LYS A 594 -13.02 40.86 40.81
C LYS A 594 -13.75 41.54 39.65
N SER A 595 -14.62 42.50 39.93
CA SER A 595 -15.17 43.37 38.89
C SER A 595 -14.10 44.30 38.32
N GLY A 596 -14.00 44.40 37.00
CA GLY A 596 -13.00 45.24 36.35
C GLY A 596 -12.82 44.95 34.86
N ARG A 597 -11.85 45.64 34.26
CA ARG A 597 -11.45 45.41 32.87
C ARG A 597 -10.31 44.38 32.81
N TYR A 598 -10.44 43.43 31.92
CA TYR A 598 -9.48 42.35 31.70
C TYR A 598 -9.04 42.33 30.24
N ASP A 599 -7.76 42.06 30.00
CA ASP A 599 -7.28 41.66 28.70
C ASP A 599 -7.68 40.20 28.46
N LEU A 600 -8.47 39.97 27.41
CA LEU A 600 -8.78 38.64 26.94
C LEU A 600 -7.68 38.21 25.97
N ARG A 601 -7.01 37.12 26.30
CA ARG A 601 -5.97 36.51 25.49
C ARG A 601 -6.36 35.09 25.10
N MET A 602 -5.85 34.62 23.97
CA MET A 602 -6.17 33.30 23.40
C MET A 602 -4.90 32.58 22.94
N ALA A 603 -4.79 31.31 23.32
CA ALA A 603 -3.82 30.37 22.79
C ALA A 603 -4.43 29.66 21.58
N TYR A 604 -3.62 29.48 20.53
CA TYR A 604 -3.97 28.74 19.32
C TYR A 604 -2.73 28.54 18.42
N SER A 605 -2.79 27.53 17.56
CA SER A 605 -1.77 27.26 16.53
C SER A 605 -2.02 28.07 15.26
N ALA A 606 -1.17 29.06 15.03
CA ALA A 606 -1.27 29.93 13.86
C ALA A 606 -0.81 29.21 12.59
N HIS A 607 -1.59 29.34 11.53
CA HIS A 607 -1.30 28.81 10.21
C HIS A 607 -2.13 29.56 9.16
N GLU A 608 -1.68 29.63 7.91
CA GLU A 608 -2.42 30.29 6.82
C GLU A 608 -3.81 29.69 6.54
N THR A 609 -4.04 28.45 7.01
CA THR A 609 -5.32 27.76 6.86
C THR A 609 -6.32 28.04 7.99
N ARG A 610 -5.96 28.85 9.00
CA ARG A 610 -6.84 29.18 10.14
C ARG A 610 -7.86 30.24 9.78
N ALA A 611 -8.96 30.26 10.54
CA ALA A 611 -10.00 31.25 10.33
C ALA A 611 -9.49 32.66 10.66
N THR A 612 -9.85 33.63 9.83
CA THR A 612 -9.45 35.04 9.98
C THR A 612 -10.43 35.84 10.86
N ALA A 613 -11.60 35.27 11.17
CA ALA A 613 -12.65 35.93 11.92
C ALA A 613 -13.41 34.96 12.84
N VAL A 614 -12.74 34.36 13.82
CA VAL A 614 -13.38 33.47 14.80
C VAL A 614 -14.26 34.29 15.77
N PRO A 615 -15.58 34.04 15.83
CA PRO A 615 -16.47 34.75 16.73
C PRO A 615 -16.27 34.30 18.19
N VAL A 616 -16.04 35.29 19.06
CA VAL A 616 -15.94 35.12 20.52
C VAL A 616 -16.96 36.04 21.20
N GLU A 617 -17.84 35.49 22.02
CA GLU A 617 -18.85 36.23 22.77
C GLU A 617 -18.61 36.08 24.28
N VAL A 618 -18.53 37.19 25.00
CA VAL A 618 -18.31 37.24 26.45
C VAL A 618 -19.55 37.81 27.13
N THR A 619 -20.13 37.09 28.09
CA THR A 619 -21.27 37.54 28.88
C THR A 619 -20.87 37.64 30.35
N SER A 620 -21.07 38.82 30.97
CA SER A 620 -20.77 39.04 32.39
C SER A 620 -21.63 40.17 32.96
N GLY A 621 -22.20 40.00 34.16
CA GLY A 621 -22.99 41.05 34.82
C GLY A 621 -24.19 41.57 34.00
N GLY A 622 -24.76 40.74 33.11
CA GLY A 622 -25.84 41.14 32.20
C GLY A 622 -25.39 41.91 30.95
N GLN A 623 -24.09 42.13 30.77
CA GLN A 623 -23.51 42.71 29.56
C GLN A 623 -23.00 41.60 28.62
N VAL A 624 -23.07 41.86 27.31
CA VAL A 624 -22.57 40.97 26.25
C VAL A 624 -21.59 41.75 25.37
N GLU A 625 -20.36 41.27 25.27
CA GLU A 625 -19.30 41.80 24.41
C GLU A 625 -18.95 40.78 23.32
N ARG A 626 -18.68 41.24 22.10
CA ARG A 626 -18.37 40.38 20.95
C ARG A 626 -17.04 40.78 20.32
N LEU A 627 -16.23 39.79 20.03
CA LEU A 627 -14.90 39.90 19.45
C LEU A 627 -14.79 38.99 18.22
N SER A 628 -13.89 39.34 17.32
CA SER A 628 -13.53 38.56 16.14
C SER A 628 -12.04 38.31 16.15
N VAL A 629 -11.61 37.05 16.13
CA VAL A 629 -10.21 36.66 16.29
C VAL A 629 -9.63 36.12 14.99
N ASP A 630 -8.55 36.74 14.54
CA ASP A 630 -7.75 36.27 13.40
C ASP A 630 -6.72 35.24 13.88
N GLN A 631 -6.96 33.96 13.62
CA GLN A 631 -6.08 32.87 14.06
C GLN A 631 -4.92 32.59 13.12
N THR A 632 -4.73 33.39 12.06
CA THR A 632 -3.53 33.30 11.21
C THR A 632 -2.32 34.00 11.85
N ARG A 633 -2.54 34.79 12.92
CA ARG A 633 -1.51 35.62 13.54
C ARG A 633 -0.50 34.79 14.34
N PRO A 634 0.81 34.91 14.06
CA PRO A 634 1.84 34.14 14.77
C PRO A 634 1.88 34.49 16.27
N LEU A 635 2.34 33.53 17.08
CA LEU A 635 2.54 33.73 18.52
C LEU A 635 3.76 34.64 18.73
N PRO A 636 3.67 35.72 19.52
CA PRO A 636 4.84 36.52 19.87
C PRO A 636 5.90 35.67 20.59
N THR A 637 7.18 35.90 20.29
CA THR A 637 8.28 35.14 20.88
C THR A 637 8.28 35.22 22.40
N GLY A 638 8.26 34.06 23.07
CA GLY A 638 8.32 33.96 24.54
C GLY A 638 6.97 34.07 25.26
N GLU A 639 5.87 34.22 24.53
CA GLU A 639 4.51 34.29 25.09
C GLU A 639 3.77 32.95 24.94
N ALA A 640 2.74 32.74 25.75
CA ALA A 640 1.83 31.59 25.65
C ALA A 640 0.49 31.96 24.98
N PHE A 641 0.12 33.24 24.99
CA PHE A 641 -1.17 33.73 24.50
C PHE A 641 -1.00 34.95 23.61
N ARG A 642 -2.04 35.26 22.83
CA ARG A 642 -2.17 36.52 22.08
C ARG A 642 -3.32 37.32 22.66
N THR A 643 -3.13 38.62 22.88
CA THR A 643 -4.24 39.50 23.24
C THR A 643 -5.20 39.61 22.06
N VAL A 644 -6.45 39.21 22.26
CA VAL A 644 -7.51 39.22 21.24
C VAL A 644 -8.55 40.31 21.48
N GLY A 645 -8.54 40.92 22.67
CA GLY A 645 -9.37 42.07 23.02
C GLY A 645 -9.25 42.40 24.49
N SER A 646 -10.07 43.34 24.95
CA SER A 646 -10.29 43.60 26.37
C SER A 646 -11.79 43.56 26.65
N VAL A 647 -12.18 43.02 27.80
CA VAL A 647 -13.58 42.83 28.21
C VAL A 647 -13.79 43.33 29.63
N THR A 648 -15.02 43.68 29.97
CA THR A 648 -15.42 44.07 31.32
C THR A 648 -16.12 42.89 32.00
N LEU A 649 -15.61 42.50 33.17
CA LEU A 649 -16.16 41.41 33.95
C LEU A 649 -16.75 41.93 35.26
N SER A 650 -17.83 41.28 35.70
CA SER A 650 -18.44 41.47 37.01
C SER A 650 -18.09 40.28 37.91
N SER A 651 -17.69 40.54 39.16
CA SER A 651 -17.57 39.50 40.19
C SER A 651 -18.93 39.04 40.73
N GLU A 652 -20.01 39.73 40.37
CA GLU A 652 -21.39 39.34 40.70
C GLU A 652 -21.96 38.42 39.60
N GLY A 653 -22.29 37.19 39.99
CA GLY A 653 -22.84 36.17 39.09
C GLY A 653 -21.79 35.35 38.33
N GLU A 654 -22.27 34.47 37.47
CA GLU A 654 -21.45 33.67 36.56
C GLU A 654 -21.16 34.47 35.28
N SER A 655 -19.96 34.31 34.74
CA SER A 655 -19.56 34.83 33.43
C SER A 655 -19.34 33.68 32.45
N THR A 656 -19.58 33.94 31.17
CA THR A 656 -19.35 32.96 30.10
C THR A 656 -18.51 33.55 28.97
N ILE A 657 -17.65 32.72 28.38
CA ILE A 657 -17.02 33.00 27.08
C ILE A 657 -17.40 31.90 26.11
N THR A 658 -17.97 32.25 24.97
CA THR A 658 -18.36 31.32 23.91
C THR A 658 -17.48 31.55 22.69
N VAL A 659 -16.80 30.49 22.25
CA VAL A 659 -16.08 30.44 20.97
C VAL A 659 -16.89 29.57 20.02
N SER A 660 -17.14 30.00 18.78
CA SER A 660 -17.89 29.21 17.80
C SER A 660 -17.27 29.23 16.41
N ASN A 661 -17.67 28.30 15.56
CA ASN A 661 -17.25 28.23 14.16
C ASN A 661 -18.27 28.81 13.16
N ARG A 662 -19.20 29.65 13.63
CA ARG A 662 -20.22 30.21 12.75
C ARG A 662 -19.60 31.19 11.76
N ASP A 663 -19.85 30.97 10.47
CA ASP A 663 -19.45 31.83 9.35
C ASP A 663 -17.91 32.02 9.23
N THR A 664 -17.12 31.02 9.64
CA THR A 664 -15.65 31.07 9.56
C THR A 664 -15.08 30.50 8.26
N ASP A 665 -13.99 31.09 7.76
CA ASP A 665 -13.34 30.81 6.47
C ASP A 665 -12.19 29.78 6.53
N GLY A 666 -11.76 29.41 7.74
CA GLY A 666 -10.64 28.52 8.01
C GLY A 666 -10.90 27.58 9.20
N PHE A 667 -9.86 26.84 9.61
CA PHE A 667 -9.94 26.04 10.84
C PHE A 667 -10.10 26.96 12.05
N VAL A 668 -11.08 26.67 12.89
CA VAL A 668 -11.19 27.25 14.23
C VAL A 668 -10.46 26.34 15.20
N ILE A 669 -9.41 26.89 15.82
CA ILE A 669 -8.61 26.22 16.84
C ILE A 669 -9.05 26.72 18.21
N LEU A 670 -9.25 25.80 19.15
CA LEU A 670 -9.48 26.13 20.55
C LEU A 670 -8.47 25.40 21.42
N ASP A 671 -7.59 26.15 22.06
CA ASP A 671 -6.58 25.65 22.99
C ASP A 671 -6.88 26.18 24.39
N ALA A 672 -6.60 27.45 24.67
CA ALA A 672 -6.96 28.06 25.96
C ALA A 672 -7.28 29.55 25.86
N LEU A 673 -8.01 30.06 26.85
CA LEU A 673 -8.24 31.49 27.06
C LEU A 673 -7.54 31.94 28.36
N GLN A 674 -7.09 33.19 28.39
CA GLN A 674 -6.50 33.80 29.58
C GLN A 674 -7.09 35.18 29.80
N LEU A 675 -7.45 35.46 31.05
CA LEU A 675 -7.93 36.75 31.52
C LEU A 675 -6.92 37.33 32.51
N VAL A 676 -6.34 38.48 32.15
CA VAL A 676 -5.40 39.22 33.00
C VAL A 676 -6.00 40.59 33.29
N GLU A 677 -6.00 41.03 34.56
CA GLU A 677 -6.47 42.38 34.90
C GLU A 677 -5.68 43.41 34.10
N SER A 678 -6.37 44.28 33.38
CA SER A 678 -5.71 45.36 32.65
C SER A 678 -5.08 46.32 33.69
N ALA A 679 -3.84 46.74 33.45
CA ALA A 679 -3.23 47.79 34.28
C ALA A 679 -4.08 49.07 34.21
N PRO A 680 -4.23 49.81 35.33
CA PRO A 680 -5.09 51.00 35.40
C PRO A 680 -4.70 52.12 34.44
#